data_AF-A0A7R9QF41-F1
#
_entry.id   AF-A0A7R9QF41-F1
#
_cell.length_a   1.000
_cell.length_b   1.000
_cell.length_c   1.000
_cell.angle_alpha   90.00
_cell.angle_beta   90.00
_cell.angle_gamma   90.00
#
_symmetry.space_group_name_H-M   'P 1'
#
loop_
_entity.id
_entity.type
_entity.pdbx_description
1 polymer ?
#
loop_
_entity_poly.entity_id
_entity_poly.type
_entity_poly.pdbx_seq_one_letter_code
_entity_poly.pdbx_strand_id
1 'polypeptide(L)'
;MLEYNLFGIPYVGADICGSNGVVTAELCKRWSQVGAYYPLSRNNHDNPNDPAQDPAVWAERGNQDVTSAAMVSLLVRYQVLPYLYTLFYKAHVFGNTVARPLFHEFPTDPETYAIDQQFMLGPVALVSPFLFENQTTVSAYIPDDVWYEPTTEFVKLYPHTGHQNLADGLFPPIYLRGGHIIPMGFTTPANSQVTRDNPITMEVYPKNKQAKGDMFWDDGDSINAIEQGRFNFFEMELFPNCTVTITNKIKGYNTDKQHVLARVLVANTQPANITATLDGKPVTPAIFNEEHNEITVNIDLNAAKLGQTWVIEWQTTDGTCNLNYPASAPVVESASFVMNLFRGEAKVQQQFPYPHVLTAGDLQMVDMVTEPIVRQWAPSDALRYEANEAFDGKLVDTMREMGLLGIQVPTELGGIGMNTTQYARIGEILCRYDLGLAVFTAAHQAIGYKGILLFGTDDQKRRFVPDLATGKRLACFCLTEPGVGSDASSIQTRAELSPDGKHYVLNGTKIWISNGGIADVFTVFARVGDQTAAFIVERGPGVTSGPPHKKMGIKASNTTDVYFDNVKVPVENLLGPVGEGFKIAMKVLNNGRFGMTGAMTAAMRTCIEKSIEHANTRTQFGSKLSTYGDIQEKIARMSVRHYVTESMAYMLSGIMDNGVTDYQLEAAISKVYASEAAWEVCDESIQILGGMGYMRDTGLEKVLRDVRIFRIFEGTNDILRLFVALTGIQYTAGHLKQLERAVRKPVSNLGTIVGEGTKRFARSVGLGGSGASLQDYVHPELRDEAALVSKGIQDFGAGVEHLLMKYNRKVVNEQMILRRLANTAIDIYAIT
;
A
#
# COMPACT_ATOMS: atom_id res chain seq x y z
N MET A 1 -14.50 12.83 29.62
CA MET A 1 -13.70 13.85 28.91
C MET A 1 -12.29 13.80 29.50
N LEU A 2 -11.23 13.79 28.68
CA LEU A 2 -9.86 13.84 29.18
C LEU A 2 -9.55 15.29 29.62
N GLU A 3 -10.10 15.71 30.76
CA GLU A 3 -9.95 17.09 31.25
C GLU A 3 -8.73 17.22 32.16
N TYR A 4 -7.79 18.08 31.76
CA TYR A 4 -6.60 18.40 32.53
C TYR A 4 -6.61 19.85 32.97
N ASN A 5 -6.07 20.11 34.16
CA ASN A 5 -5.77 21.47 34.60
C ASN A 5 -4.57 22.02 33.82
N LEU A 6 -4.28 23.31 34.06
CA LEU A 6 -3.17 24.02 33.39
C LEU A 6 -1.80 23.33 33.58
N PHE A 7 -1.63 22.50 34.60
CA PHE A 7 -0.40 21.76 34.91
C PHE A 7 -0.41 20.31 34.37
N GLY A 8 -1.41 19.95 33.56
CA GLY A 8 -1.51 18.61 33.00
C GLY A 8 -1.86 17.55 34.04
N ILE A 9 -2.39 17.95 35.20
CA ILE A 9 -2.96 17.06 36.22
C ILE A 9 -4.44 16.93 35.90
N PRO A 10 -4.97 15.72 35.75
CA PRO A 10 -6.35 15.54 35.34
C PRO A 10 -7.30 16.05 36.44
N TYR A 11 -8.33 16.80 36.08
CA TYR A 11 -9.32 17.35 37.03
C TYR A 11 -10.16 16.26 37.69
N VAL A 12 -10.29 15.12 36.99
CA VAL A 12 -10.87 13.86 37.44
C VAL A 12 -9.80 12.79 37.28
N GLY A 13 -9.58 11.90 38.25
CA GLY A 13 -8.64 10.79 38.05
C GLY A 13 -9.06 9.93 36.84
N ALA A 14 -8.15 9.11 36.31
CA ALA A 14 -8.64 7.92 35.60
C ALA A 14 -9.34 7.07 36.65
N ASP A 15 -10.64 7.29 36.81
CA ASP A 15 -11.52 6.49 37.65
C ASP A 15 -11.59 5.12 36.94
N ILE A 16 -10.62 4.25 37.24
CA ILE A 16 -10.53 2.92 36.64
C ILE A 16 -11.78 2.18 37.08
N CYS A 17 -12.66 1.86 36.13
CA CYS A 17 -14.00 1.31 36.36
C CYS A 17 -15.09 2.31 36.80
N GLY A 18 -14.89 3.61 36.58
CA GLY A 18 -15.90 4.67 36.68
C GLY A 18 -16.30 5.06 38.11
N SER A 19 -17.14 6.08 38.25
CA SER A 19 -17.53 6.67 39.55
C SER A 19 -19.04 6.74 39.81
N ASN A 20 -19.89 6.45 38.81
CA ASN A 20 -21.34 6.55 38.94
C ASN A 20 -22.05 5.37 38.24
N GLY A 21 -22.73 4.52 39.03
CA GLY A 21 -23.61 3.46 38.53
C GLY A 21 -22.91 2.11 38.28
N VAL A 22 -23.65 1.17 37.67
CA VAL A 22 -23.14 -0.17 37.34
C VAL A 22 -22.23 -0.07 36.11
N VAL A 23 -20.91 -0.15 36.32
CA VAL A 23 -19.92 -0.15 35.24
C VAL A 23 -19.75 -1.54 34.65
N THR A 24 -19.61 -1.61 33.33
CA THR A 24 -19.45 -2.86 32.60
C THR A 24 -18.00 -3.32 32.60
N ALA A 25 -17.80 -4.63 32.41
CA ALA A 25 -16.46 -5.22 32.35
C ALA A 25 -15.59 -4.57 31.26
N GLU A 26 -16.19 -4.23 30.11
CA GLU A 26 -15.46 -3.59 29.02
C GLU A 26 -15.00 -2.18 29.39
N LEU A 27 -15.87 -1.33 29.93
CA LEU A 27 -15.47 0.02 30.38
C LEU A 27 -14.40 -0.05 31.48
N CYS A 28 -14.54 -0.97 32.43
CA CYS A 28 -13.56 -1.21 33.47
C CYS A 28 -12.19 -1.63 32.88
N LYS A 29 -12.19 -2.51 31.88
CA LYS A 29 -10.99 -2.86 31.09
C LYS A 29 -10.37 -1.63 30.40
N ARG A 30 -11.16 -0.86 29.64
CA ARG A 30 -10.70 0.33 28.89
C ARG A 30 -10.04 1.36 29.81
N TRP A 31 -10.73 1.75 30.86
CA TRP A 31 -10.23 2.78 31.76
C TRP A 31 -9.04 2.30 32.59
N SER A 32 -8.95 1.00 32.90
CA SER A 32 -7.74 0.39 33.47
C SER A 32 -6.51 0.55 32.55
N GLN A 33 -6.68 0.30 31.24
CA GLN A 33 -5.64 0.46 30.22
C GLN A 33 -5.14 1.91 30.12
N VAL A 34 -6.06 2.88 30.16
CA VAL A 34 -5.74 4.32 30.14
C VAL A 34 -5.07 4.78 31.44
N GLY A 35 -5.47 4.19 32.57
CA GLY A 35 -4.90 4.45 33.90
C GLY A 35 -3.38 4.25 33.99
N ALA A 36 -2.81 3.40 33.13
CA ALA A 36 -1.36 3.20 33.07
C ALA A 36 -0.58 4.50 32.78
N TYR A 37 -1.13 5.37 31.92
CA TYR A 37 -0.49 6.60 31.45
C TYR A 37 -0.99 7.87 32.15
N TYR A 38 -2.06 7.75 32.92
CA TYR A 38 -2.64 8.88 33.64
C TYR A 38 -1.78 9.26 34.85
N PRO A 39 -1.54 10.57 35.09
CA PRO A 39 -0.82 11.05 36.27
C PRO A 39 -1.46 10.53 37.58
N LEU A 40 -2.80 10.50 37.62
CA LEU A 40 -3.60 10.01 38.73
C LEU A 40 -4.55 8.89 38.24
N SER A 41 -4.36 7.67 38.74
CA SER A 41 -5.20 6.49 38.44
C SER A 41 -5.73 5.93 39.76
N ARG A 42 -7.06 5.83 39.91
CA ARG A 42 -7.70 5.36 41.14
C ARG A 42 -8.96 4.55 40.80
N ASN A 43 -9.21 3.48 41.56
CA ASN A 43 -10.51 2.81 41.52
C ASN A 43 -11.42 3.53 42.51
N ASN A 44 -12.55 4.08 42.05
CA ASN A 44 -13.39 4.94 42.87
C ASN A 44 -14.71 4.22 43.20
N HIS A 45 -14.98 3.97 44.48
CA HIS A 45 -16.19 3.33 44.96
C HIS A 45 -16.92 4.29 45.91
N ASP A 46 -17.65 5.24 45.34
CA ASP A 46 -18.20 6.37 46.10
C ASP A 46 -19.57 6.08 46.75
N ASN A 47 -20.26 4.99 46.37
CA ASN A 47 -21.57 4.64 46.91
C ASN A 47 -21.53 3.27 47.62
N PRO A 48 -21.97 3.17 48.90
CA PRO A 48 -22.02 1.89 49.64
C PRO A 48 -22.84 0.77 48.96
N ASN A 49 -23.70 1.12 48.00
CA ASN A 49 -24.57 0.19 47.30
C ASN A 49 -24.03 -0.24 45.93
N ASP A 50 -22.90 0.30 45.48
CA ASP A 50 -22.33 -0.10 44.20
C ASP A 50 -21.78 -1.54 44.28
N PRO A 51 -21.84 -2.33 43.19
CA PRO A 51 -21.19 -3.64 43.18
C PRO A 51 -19.67 -3.47 43.36
N ALA A 52 -19.01 -4.40 44.04
CA ALA A 52 -17.54 -4.39 44.08
C ALA A 52 -16.96 -4.51 42.66
N GLN A 53 -15.92 -3.72 42.36
CA GLN A 53 -15.33 -3.57 41.03
C GLN A 53 -13.84 -3.90 40.99
N ASP A 54 -13.29 -4.48 42.05
CA ASP A 54 -11.90 -4.92 42.07
C ASP A 54 -11.62 -5.92 40.96
N PRO A 55 -10.41 -5.92 40.35
CA PRO A 55 -10.04 -6.87 39.31
C PRO A 55 -10.26 -8.34 39.69
N ALA A 56 -10.15 -8.68 40.98
CA ALA A 56 -10.43 -10.02 41.50
C ALA A 56 -11.93 -10.37 41.48
N VAL A 57 -12.80 -9.40 41.79
CA VAL A 57 -14.25 -9.57 41.76
C VAL A 57 -14.76 -9.74 40.33
N TRP A 58 -14.13 -9.06 39.36
CA TRP A 58 -14.44 -9.26 37.95
C TRP A 58 -14.07 -10.67 37.45
N ALA A 59 -12.96 -11.24 37.93
CA ALA A 59 -12.59 -12.63 37.64
C ALA A 59 -13.63 -13.62 38.18
N GLU A 60 -14.11 -13.44 39.41
CA GLU A 60 -15.16 -14.26 40.02
C GLU A 60 -16.48 -14.19 39.24
N ARG A 61 -16.76 -13.05 38.60
CA ARG A 61 -17.92 -12.84 37.71
C ARG A 61 -17.71 -13.36 36.28
N GLY A 62 -16.62 -14.07 36.00
CA GLY A 62 -16.33 -14.65 34.68
C GLY A 62 -15.67 -13.69 33.68
N ASN A 63 -15.20 -12.51 34.10
CA ASN A 63 -14.60 -11.50 33.24
C ASN A 63 -13.07 -11.43 33.41
N GLN A 64 -12.36 -12.50 33.04
CA GLN A 64 -10.89 -12.61 33.19
C GLN A 64 -10.10 -11.56 32.39
N ASP A 65 -10.71 -10.97 31.35
CA ASP A 65 -10.10 -9.93 30.52
C ASP A 65 -9.82 -8.64 31.30
N VAL A 66 -10.65 -8.31 32.29
CA VAL A 66 -10.47 -7.13 33.15
C VAL A 66 -9.23 -7.30 34.02
N THR A 67 -9.08 -8.48 34.63
CA THR A 67 -7.93 -8.81 35.48
C THR A 67 -6.64 -8.81 34.67
N SER A 68 -6.68 -9.38 33.47
CA SER A 68 -5.53 -9.40 32.54
C SER A 68 -5.12 -7.98 32.13
N ALA A 69 -6.09 -7.14 31.77
CA ALA A 69 -5.84 -5.75 31.40
C ALA A 69 -5.30 -4.93 32.59
N ALA A 70 -5.85 -5.10 33.79
CA ALA A 70 -5.37 -4.41 34.99
C ALA A 70 -3.93 -4.82 35.34
N MET A 71 -3.59 -6.11 35.25
CA MET A 71 -2.24 -6.62 35.48
C MET A 71 -1.23 -6.01 34.50
N VAL A 72 -1.54 -6.04 33.21
CA VAL A 72 -0.69 -5.46 32.15
C VAL A 72 -0.55 -3.94 32.33
N SER A 73 -1.63 -3.25 32.67
CA SER A 73 -1.63 -1.79 32.90
C SER A 73 -0.72 -1.39 34.05
N LEU A 74 -0.67 -2.18 35.12
CA LEU A 74 0.26 -1.97 36.23
C LEU A 74 1.71 -2.19 35.81
N LEU A 75 2.00 -3.25 35.04
CA LEU A 75 3.35 -3.52 34.52
C LEU A 75 3.85 -2.35 33.67
N VAL A 76 3.03 -1.89 32.73
CA VAL A 76 3.31 -0.72 31.89
C VAL A 76 3.52 0.53 32.74
N ARG A 77 2.66 0.77 33.74
CA ARG A 77 2.79 1.92 34.63
C ARG A 77 4.14 1.94 35.35
N TYR A 78 4.58 0.80 35.90
CA TYR A 78 5.88 0.70 36.55
C TYR A 78 7.04 0.88 35.57
N GLN A 79 6.87 0.46 34.31
CA GLN A 79 7.85 0.72 33.25
C GLN A 79 7.97 2.22 32.91
N VAL A 80 6.87 2.96 32.82
CA VAL A 80 6.88 4.40 32.47
C VAL A 80 7.15 5.30 33.70
N LEU A 81 7.20 4.73 34.91
CA LEU A 81 7.27 5.47 36.16
C LEU A 81 8.46 6.45 36.28
N PRO A 82 9.70 6.12 35.87
CA PRO A 82 10.82 7.07 35.91
C PRO A 82 10.58 8.31 35.04
N TYR A 83 9.96 8.13 33.87
CA TYR A 83 9.56 9.23 33.01
C TYR A 83 8.46 10.08 33.63
N LEU A 84 7.43 9.45 34.24
CA LEU A 84 6.36 10.16 34.94
C LEU A 84 6.89 11.04 36.08
N TYR A 85 7.78 10.52 36.94
CA TYR A 85 8.38 11.31 38.02
C TYR A 85 9.20 12.49 37.49
N THR A 86 9.90 12.30 36.37
CA THR A 86 10.62 13.38 35.69
C THR A 86 9.66 14.47 35.20
N LEU A 87 8.51 14.09 34.63
CA LEU A 87 7.48 15.05 34.22
C LEU A 87 6.87 15.78 35.43
N PHE A 88 6.60 15.09 36.55
CA PHE A 88 6.10 15.71 37.78
C PHE A 88 7.09 16.72 38.36
N TYR A 89 8.38 16.38 38.41
CA TYR A 89 9.43 17.31 38.80
C TYR A 89 9.42 18.55 37.92
N LYS A 90 9.38 18.38 36.59
CA LYS A 90 9.34 19.50 35.65
C LYS A 90 8.07 20.34 35.80
N ALA A 91 6.94 19.71 36.10
CA ALA A 91 5.69 20.41 36.37
C ALA A 91 5.80 21.25 37.65
N HIS A 92 6.37 20.69 38.73
CA HIS A 92 6.58 21.38 40.00
C HIS A 92 7.56 22.54 39.89
N VAL A 93 8.72 22.35 39.24
CA VAL A 93 9.81 23.35 39.20
C VAL A 93 9.62 24.39 38.09
N PHE A 94 9.20 23.97 36.89
CA PHE A 94 9.14 24.84 35.72
C PHE A 94 7.71 25.21 35.30
N GLY A 95 6.68 24.67 35.96
CA GLY A 95 5.29 24.88 35.55
C GLY A 95 4.91 24.15 34.26
N ASN A 96 5.68 23.12 33.87
CA ASN A 96 5.35 22.28 32.71
C ASN A 96 4.10 21.42 32.95
N THR A 97 3.61 20.81 31.87
CA THR A 97 2.46 19.89 31.92
C THR A 97 2.91 18.43 31.85
N VAL A 98 2.31 17.58 32.70
CA VAL A 98 2.56 16.12 32.70
C VAL A 98 1.84 15.46 31.53
N ALA A 99 0.51 15.52 31.49
CA ALA A 99 -0.29 15.20 30.31
C ALA A 99 -0.77 16.50 29.64
N ARG A 100 -0.82 16.55 28.30
CA ARG A 100 -1.20 17.77 27.56
C ARG A 100 -1.95 17.47 26.27
N PRO A 101 -2.86 18.35 25.82
CA PRO A 101 -3.46 18.24 24.50
C PRO A 101 -2.42 18.30 23.37
N LEU A 102 -2.74 17.76 22.20
CA LEU A 102 -1.82 17.74 21.06
C LEU A 102 -1.44 19.16 20.60
N PHE A 103 -2.35 20.12 20.66
CA PHE A 103 -2.08 21.50 20.25
C PHE A 103 -1.01 22.22 21.07
N HIS A 104 -0.70 21.75 22.29
CA HIS A 104 0.44 22.29 23.06
C HIS A 104 1.78 22.03 22.38
N GLU A 105 1.92 20.87 21.71
CA GLU A 105 3.15 20.47 21.02
C GLU A 105 3.14 20.83 19.54
N PHE A 106 1.95 20.96 18.96
CA PHE A 106 1.73 21.23 17.54
C PHE A 106 0.78 22.42 17.33
N PRO A 107 1.10 23.60 17.86
CA PRO A 107 0.18 24.75 17.84
C PRO A 107 -0.06 25.30 16.43
N THR A 108 0.78 24.97 15.46
CA THR A 108 0.63 25.40 14.05
C THR A 108 -0.28 24.48 13.25
N ASP A 109 -0.71 23.35 13.81
CA ASP A 109 -1.52 22.34 13.17
C ASP A 109 -2.98 22.48 13.64
N PRO A 110 -3.88 23.05 12.81
CA PRO A 110 -5.26 23.35 13.22
C PRO A 110 -6.07 22.11 13.61
N GLU A 111 -5.74 20.94 13.07
CA GLU A 111 -6.45 19.69 13.37
C GLU A 111 -6.30 19.33 14.85
N THR A 112 -5.17 19.68 15.47
CA THR A 112 -4.89 19.36 16.87
C THR A 112 -5.76 20.10 17.88
N TYR A 113 -6.46 21.15 17.44
CA TYR A 113 -7.29 21.98 18.33
C TYR A 113 -8.60 21.28 18.69
N ALA A 114 -9.08 20.39 17.82
CA ALA A 114 -10.32 19.65 18.00
C ALA A 114 -10.14 18.28 18.67
N ILE A 115 -8.89 17.84 18.89
CA ILE A 115 -8.60 16.53 19.47
C ILE A 115 -8.69 16.56 20.99
N ASP A 116 -9.70 15.89 21.53
CA ASP A 116 -9.98 15.77 22.98
C ASP A 116 -9.94 14.32 23.50
N GLN A 117 -9.75 13.34 22.59
CA GLN A 117 -9.68 11.90 22.90
C GLN A 117 -8.27 11.32 22.84
N GLN A 118 -7.27 12.13 22.50
CA GLN A 118 -5.85 11.77 22.55
C GLN A 118 -5.12 12.79 23.40
N PHE A 119 -4.01 12.37 23.99
CA PHE A 119 -3.16 13.27 24.75
C PHE A 119 -1.70 12.90 24.59
N MET A 120 -0.84 13.90 24.77
CA MET A 120 0.59 13.73 24.86
C MET A 120 0.97 13.58 26.34
N LEU A 121 1.72 12.52 26.66
CA LEU A 121 2.43 12.40 27.91
C LEU A 121 3.81 13.05 27.74
N GLY A 122 3.99 14.18 28.42
CA GLY A 122 5.12 15.07 28.17
C GLY A 122 5.12 15.57 26.72
N PRO A 123 6.29 15.94 26.16
CA PRO A 123 6.43 16.25 24.74
C PRO A 123 6.66 15.00 23.86
N VAL A 124 6.65 13.78 24.45
CA VAL A 124 7.25 12.60 23.82
C VAL A 124 6.26 11.51 23.43
N ALA A 125 5.35 11.11 24.32
CA ALA A 125 4.50 9.94 24.06
C ALA A 125 3.08 10.36 23.68
N LEU A 126 2.67 10.08 22.44
CA LEU A 126 1.30 10.25 21.98
C LEU A 126 0.48 9.02 22.38
N VAL A 127 -0.52 9.20 23.22
CA VAL A 127 -1.41 8.12 23.71
C VAL A 127 -2.77 8.25 23.03
N SER A 128 -3.21 7.18 22.37
CA SER A 128 -4.49 7.13 21.65
C SER A 128 -5.42 6.08 22.26
N PRO A 129 -6.15 6.41 23.35
CA PRO A 129 -6.93 5.45 24.12
C PRO A 129 -8.28 5.07 23.50
N PHE A 130 -8.74 3.87 23.86
CA PHE A 130 -10.12 3.43 23.71
C PHE A 130 -10.88 3.84 24.97
N LEU A 131 -11.89 4.69 24.84
CA LEU A 131 -12.56 5.34 25.98
C LEU A 131 -14.00 4.87 26.18
N PHE A 132 -14.60 4.26 25.15
CA PHE A 132 -16.02 3.94 25.12
C PHE A 132 -16.29 2.43 25.06
N GLU A 133 -17.48 2.04 25.52
CA GLU A 133 -17.97 0.66 25.42
C GLU A 133 -18.22 0.27 23.96
N ASN A 134 -17.95 -0.99 23.61
CA ASN A 134 -17.95 -1.54 22.26
C ASN A 134 -17.04 -0.82 21.25
N GLN A 135 -16.06 -0.04 21.72
CA GLN A 135 -15.12 0.66 20.85
C GLN A 135 -14.06 -0.31 20.33
N THR A 136 -14.16 -0.67 19.05
CA THR A 136 -13.22 -1.58 18.36
C THR A 136 -12.16 -0.87 17.52
N THR A 137 -12.34 0.43 17.28
CA THR A 137 -11.36 1.30 16.59
C THR A 137 -11.27 2.68 17.24
N VAL A 138 -10.09 3.29 17.23
CA VAL A 138 -9.86 4.70 17.60
C VAL A 138 -9.29 5.44 16.40
N SER A 139 -9.85 6.61 16.07
CA SER A 139 -9.26 7.50 15.07
C SER A 139 -8.20 8.36 15.74
N ALA A 140 -6.95 7.93 15.63
CA ALA A 140 -5.80 8.62 16.18
C ALA A 140 -5.23 9.60 15.16
N TYR A 141 -5.23 10.90 15.47
CA TYR A 141 -4.45 11.89 14.74
C TYR A 141 -2.98 11.80 15.14
N ILE A 142 -2.10 11.60 14.15
CA ILE A 142 -0.64 11.58 14.33
C ILE A 142 -0.05 12.80 13.60
N PRO A 143 0.37 13.85 14.32
CA PRO A 143 0.92 15.07 13.72
C PRO A 143 2.15 14.81 12.85
N ASP A 144 2.47 15.74 11.93
CA ASP A 144 3.64 15.61 11.04
C ASP A 144 4.97 15.76 11.81
N ASP A 145 5.50 14.63 12.28
CA ASP A 145 6.79 14.52 12.95
C ASP A 145 7.37 13.10 12.77
N VAL A 146 8.55 12.88 13.34
CA VAL A 146 9.20 11.58 13.40
C VAL A 146 8.61 10.81 14.57
N TRP A 147 7.93 9.72 14.28
CA TRP A 147 7.30 8.88 15.29
C TRP A 147 7.87 7.47 15.28
N TYR A 148 7.94 6.88 16.46
CA TYR A 148 8.41 5.54 16.72
C TYR A 148 7.28 4.72 17.34
N GLU A 149 6.99 3.55 16.80
CA GLU A 149 6.00 2.61 17.31
C GLU A 149 6.72 1.53 18.16
N PRO A 150 6.43 1.42 19.46
CA PRO A 150 6.90 0.33 20.29
C PRO A 150 6.13 -0.95 19.94
N THR A 151 6.81 -1.98 19.44
CA THR A 151 6.25 -3.32 19.21
C THR A 151 6.76 -4.28 20.28
N THR A 152 6.15 -5.47 20.40
CA THR A 152 6.48 -6.48 21.43
C THR A 152 7.93 -6.97 21.40
N GLU A 153 8.66 -6.73 20.31
CA GLU A 153 10.04 -7.19 20.13
C GLU A 153 11.01 -6.06 19.73
N PHE A 154 10.54 -4.94 19.13
CA PHE A 154 11.38 -3.84 18.64
C PHE A 154 10.64 -2.49 18.56
N VAL A 155 11.38 -1.39 18.41
CA VAL A 155 10.81 -0.06 18.06
C VAL A 155 10.94 0.18 16.55
N LYS A 156 9.84 0.47 15.86
CA LYS A 156 9.83 0.75 14.40
C LYS A 156 9.58 2.23 14.12
N LEU A 157 10.13 2.75 13.02
CA LEU A 157 9.76 4.07 12.52
C LEU A 157 8.34 4.02 11.94
N TYR A 158 7.49 4.95 12.37
CA TYR A 158 6.13 5.07 11.86
C TYR A 158 6.12 5.98 10.61
N PRO A 159 5.76 5.47 9.41
CA PRO A 159 5.96 6.19 8.15
C PRO A 159 4.75 7.06 7.73
N HIS A 160 3.70 7.13 8.54
CA HIS A 160 2.44 7.77 8.20
C HIS A 160 2.14 8.93 9.17
N THR A 161 1.58 10.01 8.64
CA THR A 161 1.11 11.18 9.41
C THR A 161 -0.34 11.47 9.01
N GLY A 162 -1.10 12.10 9.89
CA GLY A 162 -2.55 12.34 9.77
C GLY A 162 -3.41 11.36 10.57
N HIS A 163 -4.72 11.36 10.32
CA HIS A 163 -5.68 10.47 10.98
C HIS A 163 -5.49 9.01 10.58
N GLN A 164 -5.38 8.13 11.58
CA GLN A 164 -5.21 6.70 11.44
C GLN A 164 -6.26 5.98 12.27
N ASN A 165 -6.93 4.99 11.67
CA ASN A 165 -7.85 4.13 12.41
C ASN A 165 -7.07 2.97 13.00
N LEU A 166 -6.92 2.97 14.31
CA LEU A 166 -6.17 1.96 15.04
C LEU A 166 -7.15 0.95 15.61
N ALA A 167 -6.89 -0.33 15.35
CA ALA A 167 -7.69 -1.42 15.87
C ALA A 167 -7.46 -1.61 17.36
N ASP A 168 -8.50 -2.08 18.05
CA ASP A 168 -8.42 -2.42 19.46
C ASP A 168 -7.40 -3.52 19.75
N GLY A 169 -6.71 -3.37 20.88
CA GLY A 169 -5.63 -4.23 21.30
C GLY A 169 -5.56 -4.38 22.82
N LEU A 170 -4.54 -5.11 23.27
CA LEU A 170 -4.31 -5.33 24.69
C LEU A 170 -3.87 -4.04 25.43
N PHE A 171 -3.36 -3.05 24.69
CA PHE A 171 -2.95 -1.73 25.19
C PHE A 171 -3.38 -0.60 24.25
N PRO A 172 -3.56 0.63 24.75
CA PRO A 172 -3.76 1.82 23.92
C PRO A 172 -2.58 2.03 22.97
N PRO A 173 -2.80 2.26 21.67
CA PRO A 173 -1.74 2.61 20.75
C PRO A 173 -0.93 3.82 21.23
N ILE A 174 0.40 3.68 21.18
CA ILE A 174 1.36 4.70 21.61
C ILE A 174 2.40 4.93 20.54
N TYR A 175 2.70 6.21 20.32
CA TYR A 175 3.78 6.63 19.43
C TYR A 175 4.75 7.53 20.18
N LEU A 176 6.04 7.25 20.04
CA LEU A 176 7.11 7.95 20.73
C LEU A 176 7.79 8.92 19.75
N ARG A 177 7.82 10.19 20.12
CA ARG A 177 8.33 11.28 19.27
C ARG A 177 9.85 11.27 19.22
N GLY A 178 10.40 11.24 18.01
CA GLY A 178 11.84 11.35 17.77
C GLY A 178 12.43 12.67 18.28
N GLY A 179 13.72 12.63 18.63
CA GLY A 179 14.46 13.74 19.22
C GLY A 179 14.55 13.67 20.74
N HIS A 180 14.11 12.57 21.36
CA HIS A 180 14.02 12.44 22.81
C HIS A 180 14.75 11.21 23.36
N ILE A 181 15.22 11.31 24.60
CA ILE A 181 15.75 10.21 25.41
C ILE A 181 14.81 10.04 26.60
N ILE A 182 14.29 8.83 26.81
CA ILE A 182 13.26 8.53 27.81
C ILE A 182 13.81 7.55 28.85
N PRO A 183 13.76 7.88 30.16
CA PRO A 183 14.07 6.91 31.23
C PRO A 183 12.87 5.99 31.49
N MET A 184 13.08 4.68 31.37
CA MET A 184 12.08 3.62 31.54
C MET A 184 12.56 2.60 32.57
N GLY A 185 11.66 2.07 33.39
CA GLY A 185 11.94 1.02 34.36
C GLY A 185 12.06 -0.36 33.70
N PHE A 186 12.74 -1.31 34.37
CA PHE A 186 12.84 -2.69 33.90
C PHE A 186 11.49 -3.45 33.98
N THR A 187 11.22 -4.36 33.04
CA THR A 187 9.92 -5.00 32.76
C THR A 187 9.44 -6.03 33.79
N THR A 188 10.09 -6.15 34.94
CA THR A 188 9.68 -7.04 36.03
C THR A 188 9.69 -6.30 37.37
N PRO A 189 8.59 -5.63 37.75
CA PRO A 189 8.28 -5.54 39.18
C PRO A 189 6.79 -5.43 39.54
N ALA A 190 6.49 -5.80 40.79
CA ALA A 190 5.16 -5.75 41.38
C ALA A 190 4.83 -4.41 42.11
N ASN A 191 5.83 -3.55 42.40
CA ASN A 191 5.64 -2.28 43.15
C ASN A 191 6.72 -1.20 42.89
N SER A 192 6.50 0.02 43.41
CA SER A 192 7.37 1.20 43.26
C SER A 192 8.76 1.04 43.90
N GLN A 193 8.86 0.31 45.01
CA GLN A 193 10.13 0.06 45.68
C GLN A 193 11.05 -0.83 44.85
N VAL A 194 10.53 -1.93 44.31
CA VAL A 194 11.28 -2.85 43.43
C VAL A 194 11.66 -2.16 42.12
N THR A 195 10.80 -1.28 41.60
CA THR A 195 11.13 -0.47 40.40
C THR A 195 12.36 0.41 40.62
N ARG A 196 12.56 0.92 41.84
CA ARG A 196 13.73 1.75 42.22
C ARG A 196 14.99 0.94 42.50
N ASP A 197 14.84 -0.34 42.84
CA ASP A 197 15.94 -1.27 43.07
C ASP A 197 16.40 -1.95 41.75
N ASN A 198 15.64 -1.79 40.67
CA ASN A 198 15.94 -2.35 39.35
C ASN A 198 16.68 -1.36 38.42
N PRO A 199 17.40 -1.88 37.41
CA PRO A 199 17.99 -1.06 36.34
C PRO A 199 16.99 -0.14 35.63
N ILE A 200 17.48 1.02 35.17
CA ILE A 200 16.71 1.96 34.34
C ILE A 200 17.24 1.88 32.92
N THR A 201 16.35 1.71 31.96
CA THR A 201 16.65 1.77 30.54
C THR A 201 16.48 3.20 30.04
N MET A 202 17.52 3.75 29.41
CA MET A 202 17.48 4.99 28.66
C MET A 202 17.18 4.67 27.20
N GLU A 203 15.94 4.90 26.78
CA GLU A 203 15.51 4.68 25.41
C GLU A 203 15.76 5.93 24.57
N VAL A 204 16.60 5.79 23.54
CA VAL A 204 17.06 6.88 22.68
C VAL A 204 16.35 6.80 21.34
N TYR A 205 15.59 7.85 21.00
CA TYR A 205 14.86 7.99 19.74
C TYR A 205 15.44 9.15 18.91
N PRO A 206 16.36 8.90 17.96
CA PRO A 206 17.03 9.97 17.23
C PRO A 206 16.11 10.74 16.27
N LYS A 207 16.22 12.07 16.22
CA LYS A 207 15.68 12.91 15.14
C LYS A 207 16.79 13.79 14.60
N ASN A 208 17.04 13.72 13.30
CA ASN A 208 18.19 14.41 12.67
C ASN A 208 19.55 14.09 13.36
N LYS A 209 19.73 12.83 13.81
CA LYS A 209 20.92 12.35 14.54
C LYS A 209 21.15 12.97 15.92
N GLN A 210 20.12 13.57 16.52
CA GLN A 210 20.19 14.16 17.85
C GLN A 210 18.99 13.70 18.67
N ALA A 211 19.16 13.67 19.99
CA ALA A 211 18.09 13.42 20.95
C ALA A 211 18.46 14.05 22.29
N LYS A 212 17.47 14.50 23.06
CA LYS A 212 17.67 15.06 24.40
C LYS A 212 16.69 14.46 25.40
N GLY A 213 17.11 14.28 26.64
CA GLY A 213 16.23 13.80 27.69
C GLY A 213 16.73 14.23 29.06
N ASP A 214 15.84 14.10 30.04
CA ASP A 214 16.13 14.40 31.43
C ASP A 214 15.67 13.25 32.29
N MET A 215 16.28 13.08 33.47
CA MET A 215 15.82 12.13 34.47
C MET A 215 15.91 12.75 35.87
N PHE A 216 14.78 12.74 36.57
CA PHE A 216 14.68 13.04 37.99
C PHE A 216 14.80 11.75 38.80
N TRP A 217 15.58 11.77 39.88
CA TRP A 217 15.75 10.62 40.75
C TRP A 217 15.88 11.03 42.22
N ASP A 218 14.93 10.62 43.05
CA ASP A 218 14.87 10.87 44.50
C ASP A 218 14.88 9.56 45.31
N ASP A 219 14.62 9.66 46.62
CA ASP A 219 14.55 8.51 47.52
C ASP A 219 13.23 7.73 47.45
N GLY A 220 12.18 8.33 46.89
CA GLY A 220 10.85 7.72 46.74
C GLY A 220 9.99 7.70 48.01
N ASP A 221 10.52 8.15 49.14
CA ASP A 221 9.87 8.08 50.46
C ASP A 221 9.75 9.47 51.13
N SER A 222 10.69 10.39 50.90
CA SER A 222 10.68 11.71 51.55
C SER A 222 9.58 12.62 50.98
N ILE A 223 8.76 13.15 51.87
CA ILE A 223 7.90 14.30 51.57
C ILE A 223 8.79 15.54 51.43
N ASN A 224 8.56 16.36 50.39
CA ASN A 224 9.33 17.58 50.08
C ASN A 224 10.81 17.32 49.72
N ALA A 225 11.09 16.25 48.96
CA ALA A 225 12.45 15.91 48.53
C ALA A 225 13.12 17.03 47.73
N ILE A 226 12.35 17.83 46.99
CA ILE A 226 12.88 18.95 46.19
C ILE A 226 13.33 20.10 47.11
N GLU A 227 12.49 20.52 48.06
CA GLU A 227 12.78 21.60 49.00
C GLU A 227 13.91 21.25 49.96
N GLN A 228 14.04 19.96 50.31
CA GLN A 228 15.13 19.44 51.13
C GLN A 228 16.40 19.16 50.32
N GLY A 229 16.36 19.33 49.00
CA GLY A 229 17.48 19.04 48.12
C GLY A 229 17.89 17.57 48.09
N ARG A 230 16.99 16.62 48.37
CA ARG A 230 17.22 15.17 48.39
C ARG A 230 16.86 14.51 47.06
N PHE A 231 17.43 15.01 45.98
CA PHE A 231 17.25 14.41 44.65
C PHE A 231 18.49 14.58 43.78
N ASN A 232 18.54 13.79 42.71
CA ASN A 232 19.50 13.92 41.64
C ASN A 232 18.78 14.27 40.33
N PHE A 233 19.40 15.08 39.49
CA PHE A 233 18.87 15.45 38.18
C PHE A 233 19.93 15.23 37.10
N PHE A 234 19.60 14.41 36.12
CA PHE A 234 20.49 14.03 35.04
C PHE A 234 19.98 14.60 33.71
N GLU A 235 20.87 15.26 32.98
CA GLU A 235 20.64 15.68 31.59
C GLU A 235 21.30 14.67 30.64
N MET A 236 20.62 14.36 29.55
CA MET A 236 21.06 13.39 28.56
C MET A 236 21.02 13.99 27.17
N GLU A 237 22.09 13.80 26.40
CA GLU A 237 22.18 14.31 25.03
C GLU A 237 22.87 13.29 24.12
N LEU A 238 22.23 13.00 22.99
CA LEU A 238 22.77 12.24 21.87
C LEU A 238 23.34 13.21 20.84
N PHE A 239 24.61 13.01 20.51
CA PHE A 239 25.31 13.76 19.48
C PHE A 239 25.40 12.99 18.15
N PRO A 240 25.55 13.68 17.00
CA PRO A 240 25.59 13.06 15.68
C PRO A 240 26.72 12.06 15.43
N ASN A 241 27.70 12.00 16.33
CA ASN A 241 28.86 11.10 16.31
C ASN A 241 28.64 9.81 17.12
N CYS A 242 27.40 9.49 17.52
CA CYS A 242 27.04 8.28 18.30
C CYS A 242 27.65 8.32 19.70
N THR A 243 27.67 9.52 20.25
CA THR A 243 28.03 9.77 21.63
C THR A 243 26.77 10.14 22.38
N VAL A 244 26.42 9.37 23.42
CA VAL A 244 25.44 9.75 24.42
C VAL A 244 26.19 10.26 25.64
N THR A 245 25.83 11.45 26.08
CA THR A 245 26.31 12.00 27.35
C THR A 245 25.20 11.94 28.38
N ILE A 246 25.56 11.60 29.60
CA ILE A 246 24.70 11.65 30.77
C ILE A 246 25.44 12.50 31.79
N THR A 247 24.89 13.63 32.18
CA THR A 247 25.54 14.56 33.11
C THR A 247 24.68 14.75 34.34
N ASN A 248 25.27 14.56 35.51
CA ASN A 248 24.60 14.89 36.77
C ASN A 248 24.63 16.41 37.01
N LYS A 249 23.50 17.09 36.85
CA LYS A 249 23.37 18.55 37.02
C LYS A 249 23.02 18.97 38.43
N ILE A 250 22.39 18.10 39.20
CA ILE A 250 22.03 18.36 40.60
C ILE A 250 22.33 17.10 41.38
N LYS A 251 23.21 17.18 42.39
CA LYS A 251 23.53 16.07 43.29
C LYS A 251 23.11 16.42 44.69
N GLY A 252 22.01 15.83 45.13
CA GLY A 252 21.39 16.10 46.43
C GLY A 252 21.07 14.84 47.24
N TYR A 253 21.08 13.68 46.60
CA TYR A 253 20.74 12.40 47.23
C TYR A 253 21.83 11.34 47.05
N ASN A 254 22.22 10.70 48.16
CA ASN A 254 23.08 9.52 48.20
C ASN A 254 22.27 8.38 48.83
N THR A 255 22.06 7.29 48.09
CA THR A 255 21.48 6.06 48.65
C THR A 255 22.56 5.01 48.87
N ASP A 256 22.37 4.18 49.89
CA ASP A 256 23.18 3.00 50.19
C ASP A 256 22.84 1.81 49.26
N LYS A 257 21.78 1.94 48.45
CA LYS A 257 21.35 0.93 47.48
C LYS A 257 22.06 1.15 46.14
N GLN A 258 23.06 0.33 45.86
CA GLN A 258 23.78 0.32 44.58
C GLN A 258 22.96 -0.31 43.46
N HIS A 259 23.29 0.12 42.22
CA HIS A 259 22.94 -0.45 40.91
C HIS A 259 21.74 0.16 40.18
N VAL A 260 21.96 1.30 39.52
CA VAL A 260 21.19 1.63 38.31
C VAL A 260 22.05 1.34 37.10
N LEU A 261 21.95 0.12 36.57
CA LEU A 261 22.43 -0.14 35.22
C LEU A 261 21.70 0.80 34.26
N ALA A 262 22.42 1.63 33.50
CA ALA A 262 21.83 2.37 32.40
C ALA A 262 21.92 1.51 31.15
N ARG A 263 20.79 0.96 30.72
CA ARG A 263 20.70 0.29 29.42
C ARG A 263 20.37 1.35 28.39
N VAL A 264 21.24 1.59 27.42
CA VAL A 264 20.96 2.52 26.33
C VAL A 264 20.40 1.71 25.17
N LEU A 265 19.09 1.82 24.95
CA LEU A 265 18.42 1.27 23.78
C LEU A 265 18.44 2.34 22.70
N VAL A 266 19.11 2.10 21.57
CA VAL A 266 19.12 3.04 20.45
C VAL A 266 18.27 2.47 19.33
N ALA A 267 17.10 3.06 19.11
CA ALA A 267 16.16 2.60 18.10
C ALA A 267 16.83 2.54 16.71
N ASN A 268 16.70 1.39 16.03
CA ASN A 268 17.18 1.14 14.67
C ASN A 268 18.71 1.24 14.46
N THR A 269 19.55 0.90 15.44
CA THR A 269 21.01 0.79 15.25
C THR A 269 21.55 -0.52 15.81
N GLN A 270 22.65 -1.04 15.24
CA GLN A 270 23.44 -2.16 15.80
C GLN A 270 24.81 -1.63 16.28
N PRO A 271 24.93 -1.30 17.58
CA PRO A 271 26.17 -0.85 18.20
C PRO A 271 27.31 -1.89 18.14
N ALA A 272 28.51 -1.42 17.83
CA ALA A 272 29.78 -2.14 17.86
C ALA A 272 30.87 -1.21 18.45
N ASN A 273 31.98 -1.76 18.95
CA ASN A 273 33.09 -0.97 19.53
C ASN A 273 32.62 0.04 20.59
N ILE A 274 31.84 -0.43 21.57
CA ILE A 274 31.27 0.44 22.61
C ILE A 274 32.38 0.79 23.61
N THR A 275 32.56 2.09 23.84
CA THR A 275 33.40 2.62 24.90
C THR A 275 32.56 3.49 25.83
N ALA A 276 32.54 3.15 27.11
CA ALA A 276 31.96 4.00 28.14
C ALA A 276 33.09 4.62 28.97
N THR A 277 33.05 5.93 29.17
CA THR A 277 33.98 6.65 30.05
C THR A 277 33.24 7.51 31.06
N LEU A 278 33.85 7.71 32.22
CA LEU A 278 33.43 8.62 33.27
C LEU A 278 34.53 9.65 33.47
N ASP A 279 34.27 10.91 33.11
CA ASP A 279 35.27 11.99 33.10
C ASP A 279 36.60 11.56 32.42
N GLY A 280 36.51 10.80 31.32
CA GLY A 280 37.65 10.30 30.55
C GLY A 280 38.30 9.00 31.07
N LYS A 281 37.83 8.41 32.17
CA LYS A 281 38.29 7.09 32.66
C LYS A 281 37.37 5.98 32.16
N PRO A 282 37.89 4.86 31.63
CA PRO A 282 37.05 3.77 31.11
C PRO A 282 36.21 3.11 32.20
N VAL A 283 34.95 2.82 31.87
CA VAL A 283 33.97 2.10 32.71
C VAL A 283 33.71 0.74 32.06
N THR A 284 34.03 -0.35 32.76
CA THR A 284 33.93 -1.73 32.22
C THR A 284 33.02 -2.62 33.07
N PRO A 285 32.24 -3.53 32.46
CA PRO A 285 32.09 -3.77 31.02
C PRO A 285 30.92 -2.97 30.40
N ALA A 286 31.10 -2.47 29.18
CA ALA A 286 30.02 -2.03 28.30
C ALA A 286 29.75 -3.18 27.31
N ILE A 287 28.56 -3.77 27.37
CA ILE A 287 28.23 -4.99 26.62
C ILE A 287 27.06 -4.69 25.69
N PHE A 288 27.20 -5.05 24.41
CA PHE A 288 26.06 -5.09 23.50
C PHE A 288 25.29 -6.41 23.69
N ASN A 289 23.99 -6.33 23.96
CA ASN A 289 23.12 -7.49 23.94
C ASN A 289 22.42 -7.56 22.57
N GLU A 290 22.85 -8.50 21.72
CA GLU A 290 22.28 -8.71 20.38
C GLU A 290 20.79 -9.13 20.42
N GLU A 291 20.37 -9.87 21.44
CA GLU A 291 19.00 -10.39 21.58
C GLU A 291 17.98 -9.28 21.86
N HIS A 292 18.40 -8.22 22.55
CA HIS A 292 17.53 -7.09 22.92
C HIS A 292 17.90 -5.78 22.21
N ASN A 293 18.95 -5.78 21.39
CA ASN A 293 19.49 -4.58 20.74
C ASN A 293 19.85 -3.44 21.73
N GLU A 294 20.35 -3.81 22.91
CA GLU A 294 20.60 -2.90 24.04
C GLU A 294 22.11 -2.75 24.30
N ILE A 295 22.57 -1.51 24.50
CA ILE A 295 23.89 -1.25 25.08
C ILE A 295 23.74 -1.27 26.60
N THR A 296 24.35 -2.23 27.25
CA THR A 296 24.35 -2.37 28.70
C THR A 296 25.60 -1.68 29.27
N VAL A 297 25.43 -0.56 29.98
CA VAL A 297 26.50 0.11 30.72
C VAL A 297 26.14 0.16 32.21
N ASN A 298 27.06 -0.30 33.05
CA ASN A 298 26.92 -0.18 34.49
C ASN A 298 27.27 1.26 34.90
N ILE A 299 26.26 2.07 35.18
CA ILE A 299 26.44 3.46 35.60
C ILE A 299 26.07 3.59 37.07
N ASP A 300 27.05 3.83 37.94
CA ASP A 300 26.71 4.14 39.35
C ASP A 300 26.24 5.59 39.47
N LEU A 301 24.93 5.80 39.32
CA LEU A 301 24.28 7.11 39.48
C LEU A 301 24.41 7.66 40.91
N ASN A 302 24.71 6.84 41.91
CA ASN A 302 24.90 7.29 43.29
C ASN A 302 26.30 7.86 43.52
N ALA A 303 27.32 7.27 42.89
CA ALA A 303 28.69 7.76 42.96
C ALA A 303 28.92 9.08 42.20
N ALA A 304 27.94 9.49 41.39
CA ALA A 304 27.97 10.64 40.51
C ALA A 304 28.08 11.98 41.24
N LYS A 305 29.21 12.67 41.09
CA LYS A 305 29.38 14.03 41.63
C LYS A 305 28.64 15.06 40.77
N LEU A 306 28.37 16.22 41.35
CA LEU A 306 27.86 17.37 40.61
C LEU A 306 28.79 17.70 39.42
N GLY A 307 28.23 17.79 38.21
CA GLY A 307 28.96 18.09 36.97
C GLY A 307 29.67 16.90 36.32
N GLN A 308 29.65 15.73 36.97
CA GLN A 308 30.26 14.52 36.44
C GLN A 308 29.49 14.00 35.23
N THR A 309 30.23 13.60 34.17
CA THR A 309 29.63 13.19 32.90
C THR A 309 30.10 11.80 32.49
N TRP A 310 29.14 10.92 32.21
CA TRP A 310 29.39 9.68 31.49
C TRP A 310 29.26 9.94 30.01
N VAL A 311 30.20 9.40 29.25
CA VAL A 311 30.25 9.47 27.80
C VAL A 311 30.23 8.04 27.29
N ILE A 312 29.14 7.68 26.62
CA ILE A 312 28.97 6.37 25.98
C ILE A 312 29.09 6.59 24.50
N GLU A 313 30.13 6.04 23.90
CA GLU A 313 30.39 6.13 22.48
C GLU A 313 30.30 4.73 21.87
N TRP A 314 29.72 4.64 20.70
CA TRP A 314 29.73 3.41 19.92
C TRP A 314 29.92 3.74 18.44
N GLN A 315 30.36 2.73 17.70
CA GLN A 315 30.37 2.74 16.25
C GLN A 315 29.30 1.77 15.77
N THR A 316 28.87 1.86 14.52
CA THR A 316 28.16 0.73 13.90
C THR A 316 29.18 -0.25 13.32
N THR A 317 28.76 -1.48 13.02
CA THR A 317 29.61 -2.56 12.45
C THR A 317 30.43 -2.18 11.21
N ASP A 318 30.10 -1.05 10.56
CA ASP A 318 30.80 -0.44 9.43
C ASP A 318 31.81 0.67 9.78
N GLY A 319 32.13 0.86 11.07
CA GLY A 319 33.14 1.81 11.55
C GLY A 319 32.72 3.28 11.51
N THR A 320 31.45 3.57 11.23
CA THR A 320 30.89 4.94 11.21
C THR A 320 29.80 5.08 12.26
N CYS A 321 29.46 6.32 12.64
CA CYS A 321 28.24 6.56 13.40
C CYS A 321 27.04 6.62 12.44
N ASN A 322 26.16 5.62 12.46
CA ASN A 322 24.95 5.59 11.65
C ASN A 322 23.67 5.76 12.50
N LEU A 323 23.44 6.98 13.01
CA LEU A 323 22.15 7.40 13.59
C LEU A 323 21.10 7.74 12.52
N ASN A 324 21.38 7.47 11.24
CA ASN A 324 20.35 7.66 10.22
C ASN A 324 19.26 6.64 10.49
N TYR A 325 18.02 7.09 10.32
CA TYR A 325 16.88 6.24 10.02
C TYR A 325 17.34 5.02 9.24
N PRO A 326 16.83 3.81 9.56
CA PRO A 326 16.97 2.73 8.61
C PRO A 326 16.48 3.33 7.30
N ALA A 327 17.33 3.20 6.28
CA ALA A 327 16.90 3.35 4.92
C ALA A 327 15.48 2.79 4.84
N SER A 328 14.58 3.51 4.15
CA SER A 328 13.45 2.90 3.45
C SER A 328 13.68 1.40 3.34
N ALA A 329 12.78 0.61 3.96
CA ALA A 329 12.86 -0.86 4.05
C ALA A 329 13.69 -1.41 2.88
N PRO A 330 14.69 -2.29 3.13
CA PRO A 330 15.59 -2.77 2.08
C PRO A 330 14.78 -2.99 0.82
N VAL A 331 15.09 -2.25 -0.26
CA VAL A 331 14.23 -2.22 -1.44
C VAL A 331 14.00 -3.67 -1.82
N VAL A 332 12.77 -4.13 -1.64
CA VAL A 332 12.42 -5.52 -1.86
C VAL A 332 12.80 -5.80 -3.30
N GLU A 333 13.72 -6.75 -3.50
CA GLU A 333 14.10 -7.13 -4.85
C GLU A 333 12.84 -7.67 -5.53
N SER A 334 12.37 -6.97 -6.56
CA SER A 334 11.24 -7.44 -7.34
C SER A 334 11.74 -8.48 -8.33
N ALA A 335 10.90 -9.48 -8.58
CA ALA A 335 11.09 -10.44 -9.66
C ALA A 335 10.64 -9.88 -11.02
N SER A 336 9.98 -8.71 -11.04
CA SER A 336 9.50 -8.05 -12.27
C SER A 336 10.66 -7.76 -13.24
N PHE A 337 10.52 -8.24 -14.48
CA PHE A 337 11.47 -7.93 -15.54
C PHE A 337 11.51 -6.42 -15.81
N VAL A 338 10.33 -5.79 -15.91
CA VAL A 338 10.24 -4.37 -16.26
C VAL A 338 10.79 -3.50 -15.14
N MET A 339 10.61 -3.84 -13.86
CA MET A 339 11.26 -3.08 -12.78
C MET A 339 12.79 -3.15 -12.86
N ASN A 340 13.35 -4.33 -13.15
CA ASN A 340 14.81 -4.51 -13.24
C ASN A 340 15.40 -4.00 -14.56
N LEU A 341 14.59 -3.91 -15.63
CA LEU A 341 14.95 -3.25 -16.88
C LEU A 341 15.44 -1.82 -16.63
N PHE A 342 14.78 -1.06 -15.75
CA PHE A 342 15.19 0.31 -15.40
C PHE A 342 16.53 0.38 -14.65
N ARG A 343 17.02 -0.74 -14.11
CA ARG A 343 18.36 -0.88 -13.54
C ARG A 343 19.40 -1.33 -14.57
N GLY A 344 18.98 -1.64 -15.79
CA GLY A 344 19.82 -2.27 -16.82
C GLY A 344 20.09 -3.75 -16.53
N GLU A 345 19.19 -4.42 -15.80
CA GLU A 345 19.31 -5.82 -15.42
C GLU A 345 18.17 -6.64 -16.05
N ALA A 346 18.51 -7.79 -16.67
CA ALA A 346 17.54 -8.74 -17.19
C ALA A 346 17.20 -9.80 -16.12
N LYS A 347 16.10 -9.61 -15.39
CA LYS A 347 15.52 -10.65 -14.52
C LYS A 347 14.45 -11.42 -15.29
N VAL A 348 14.83 -12.59 -15.80
CA VAL A 348 14.08 -13.35 -16.81
C VAL A 348 13.15 -14.41 -16.25
N GLN A 349 13.11 -14.61 -14.94
CA GLN A 349 12.45 -15.75 -14.30
C GLN A 349 10.94 -15.80 -14.55
N GLN A 350 10.32 -14.65 -14.84
CA GLN A 350 8.89 -14.57 -15.15
C GLN A 350 8.59 -14.83 -16.64
N GLN A 351 9.56 -14.64 -17.54
CA GLN A 351 9.38 -14.70 -18.99
C GLN A 351 9.93 -16.00 -19.60
N PHE A 352 10.99 -16.56 -19.01
CA PHE A 352 11.74 -17.69 -19.59
C PHE A 352 11.79 -18.91 -18.64
N PRO A 353 11.44 -20.12 -19.14
CA PRO A 353 10.79 -20.37 -20.42
C PRO A 353 9.38 -19.74 -20.46
N TYR A 354 8.85 -19.55 -21.66
CA TYR A 354 7.50 -19.00 -21.83
C TYR A 354 6.48 -19.83 -21.01
N PRO A 355 5.62 -19.19 -20.21
CA PRO A 355 4.83 -19.91 -19.22
C PRO A 355 3.80 -20.84 -19.85
N HIS A 356 3.85 -22.12 -19.48
CA HIS A 356 2.86 -23.13 -19.82
C HIS A 356 2.11 -23.56 -18.54
N VAL A 357 0.99 -22.89 -18.25
CA VAL A 357 0.27 -23.03 -16.98
C VAL A 357 -0.98 -23.92 -17.04
N LEU A 358 -1.48 -24.21 -18.24
CA LEU A 358 -2.72 -24.98 -18.40
C LEU A 358 -2.46 -26.48 -18.31
N THR A 359 -3.25 -27.17 -17.50
CA THR A 359 -3.30 -28.63 -17.46
C THR A 359 -4.16 -29.19 -18.60
N ALA A 360 -4.10 -30.50 -18.83
CA ALA A 360 -4.99 -31.16 -19.80
C ALA A 360 -6.48 -30.96 -19.48
N GLY A 361 -6.83 -30.94 -18.18
CA GLY A 361 -8.20 -30.64 -17.74
C GLY A 361 -8.61 -29.20 -18.06
N ASP A 362 -7.69 -28.24 -17.88
CA ASP A 362 -7.96 -26.83 -18.19
C ASP A 362 -8.21 -26.62 -19.68
N LEU A 363 -7.43 -27.29 -20.54
CA LEU A 363 -7.60 -27.25 -21.99
C LEU A 363 -8.94 -27.86 -22.41
N GLN A 364 -9.30 -29.02 -21.86
CA GLN A 364 -10.60 -29.65 -22.13
C GLN A 364 -11.76 -28.73 -21.73
N MET A 365 -11.63 -28.02 -20.61
CA MET A 365 -12.63 -27.06 -20.16
C MET A 365 -12.79 -25.89 -21.12
N VAL A 366 -11.67 -25.34 -21.63
CA VAL A 366 -11.70 -24.29 -22.65
C VAL A 366 -12.40 -24.78 -23.92
N ASP A 367 -12.10 -26.00 -24.38
CA ASP A 367 -12.71 -26.56 -25.59
C ASP A 367 -14.23 -26.74 -25.41
N MET A 368 -14.67 -27.28 -24.26
CA MET A 368 -16.09 -27.47 -23.94
C MET A 368 -16.89 -26.15 -23.93
N VAL A 369 -16.28 -25.04 -23.56
CA VAL A 369 -16.93 -23.71 -23.56
C VAL A 369 -16.81 -23.02 -24.93
N THR A 370 -15.72 -23.25 -25.65
CA THR A 370 -15.43 -22.61 -26.94
C THR A 370 -16.43 -23.02 -28.03
N GLU A 371 -16.70 -24.32 -28.19
CA GLU A 371 -17.59 -24.79 -29.26
C GLU A 371 -19.02 -24.21 -29.16
N PRO A 372 -19.67 -24.21 -27.98
CA PRO A 372 -20.96 -23.52 -27.79
C PRO A 372 -20.91 -22.03 -28.12
N ILE A 373 -19.85 -21.31 -27.71
CA ILE A 373 -19.70 -19.88 -28.02
C ILE A 373 -19.65 -19.68 -29.53
N VAL A 374 -18.80 -20.45 -30.23
CA VAL A 374 -18.66 -20.33 -31.69
C VAL A 374 -20.00 -20.63 -32.38
N ARG A 375 -20.68 -21.70 -31.99
CA ARG A 375 -21.98 -22.07 -32.58
C ARG A 375 -23.03 -20.98 -32.41
N GLN A 376 -23.06 -20.32 -31.27
CA GLN A 376 -24.06 -19.31 -30.94
C GLN A 376 -23.71 -17.93 -31.52
N TRP A 377 -22.43 -17.52 -31.54
CA TRP A 377 -22.01 -16.19 -31.96
C TRP A 377 -21.50 -16.10 -33.41
N ALA A 378 -21.12 -17.18 -34.08
CA ALA A 378 -20.84 -17.17 -35.51
C ALA A 378 -21.98 -16.59 -36.38
N PRO A 379 -23.28 -16.87 -36.10
CA PRO A 379 -24.38 -16.23 -36.81
C PRO A 379 -24.76 -14.85 -36.27
N SER A 380 -24.04 -14.30 -35.27
CA SER A 380 -24.41 -13.02 -34.64
C SER A 380 -24.10 -11.82 -35.54
N ASP A 381 -25.02 -10.86 -35.55
CA ASP A 381 -24.91 -9.64 -36.35
C ASP A 381 -24.46 -8.45 -35.47
N ALA A 382 -23.15 -8.25 -35.39
CA ALA A 382 -22.54 -7.14 -34.66
C ALA A 382 -22.94 -5.76 -35.22
N LEU A 383 -23.24 -5.65 -36.52
CA LEU A 383 -23.68 -4.39 -37.12
C LEU A 383 -25.12 -4.06 -36.70
N ARG A 384 -25.98 -5.07 -36.51
CA ARG A 384 -27.32 -4.91 -35.95
C ARG A 384 -27.29 -4.41 -34.50
N TYR A 385 -26.47 -5.01 -33.64
CA TYR A 385 -26.33 -4.54 -32.26
C TYR A 385 -25.80 -3.11 -32.20
N GLU A 386 -24.85 -2.77 -33.06
CA GLU A 386 -24.36 -1.41 -33.19
C GLU A 386 -25.43 -0.43 -33.64
N ALA A 387 -26.23 -0.78 -34.65
CA ALA A 387 -27.30 0.07 -35.17
C ALA A 387 -28.40 0.31 -34.12
N ASN A 388 -28.68 -0.69 -33.29
CA ASN A 388 -29.62 -0.59 -32.18
C ASN A 388 -29.02 0.10 -30.94
N GLU A 389 -27.70 0.28 -30.90
CA GLU A 389 -26.95 0.76 -29.73
C GLU A 389 -27.25 -0.03 -28.45
N ALA A 390 -27.58 -1.31 -28.59
CA ALA A 390 -27.89 -2.22 -27.49
C ALA A 390 -27.74 -3.69 -27.91
N PHE A 391 -27.40 -4.55 -26.95
CA PHE A 391 -27.55 -6.00 -27.10
C PHE A 391 -29.01 -6.41 -26.93
N ASP A 392 -29.44 -7.45 -27.65
CA ASP A 392 -30.77 -8.01 -27.45
C ASP A 392 -30.84 -8.84 -26.15
N GLY A 393 -32.02 -8.92 -25.53
CA GLY A 393 -32.20 -9.64 -24.28
C GLY A 393 -31.86 -11.13 -24.41
N LYS A 394 -32.14 -11.72 -25.59
CA LYS A 394 -31.84 -13.11 -25.90
C LYS A 394 -30.35 -13.42 -25.81
N LEU A 395 -29.49 -12.52 -26.31
CA LEU A 395 -28.04 -12.67 -26.22
C LEU A 395 -27.58 -12.74 -24.77
N VAL A 396 -28.07 -11.81 -23.94
CA VAL A 396 -27.72 -11.75 -22.52
C VAL A 396 -28.22 -13.00 -21.79
N ASP A 397 -29.42 -13.47 -22.09
CA ASP A 397 -29.98 -14.71 -21.52
C ASP A 397 -29.13 -15.93 -21.90
N THR A 398 -28.68 -16.03 -23.15
CA THR A 398 -27.77 -17.11 -23.55
C THR A 398 -26.43 -17.04 -22.82
N MET A 399 -25.89 -15.84 -22.58
CA MET A 399 -24.66 -15.69 -21.79
C MET A 399 -24.83 -16.13 -20.34
N ARG A 400 -26.01 -15.87 -19.74
CA ARG A 400 -26.38 -16.34 -18.40
C ARG A 400 -26.43 -17.87 -18.36
N GLU A 401 -27.14 -18.48 -19.30
CA GLU A 401 -27.27 -19.94 -19.41
C GLU A 401 -25.92 -20.65 -19.59
N MET A 402 -24.99 -20.02 -20.31
CA MET A 402 -23.65 -20.54 -20.54
C MET A 402 -22.62 -20.21 -19.44
N GLY A 403 -23.02 -19.44 -18.42
CA GLY A 403 -22.13 -19.04 -17.31
C GLY A 403 -21.04 -18.02 -17.68
N LEU A 404 -21.13 -17.35 -18.83
CA LEU A 404 -20.10 -16.44 -19.35
C LEU A 404 -19.95 -15.14 -18.55
N LEU A 405 -20.83 -14.91 -17.59
CA LEU A 405 -20.81 -13.76 -16.68
C LEU A 405 -20.08 -14.06 -15.36
N GLY A 406 -19.70 -15.33 -15.13
CA GLY A 406 -19.04 -15.80 -13.90
C GLY A 406 -17.80 -16.65 -14.20
N ILE A 407 -17.02 -16.33 -15.24
CA ILE A 407 -15.96 -17.22 -15.75
C ILE A 407 -14.88 -17.50 -14.69
N GLN A 408 -14.38 -16.44 -14.05
CA GLN A 408 -13.33 -16.55 -13.02
C GLN A 408 -13.89 -16.69 -11.59
N VAL A 409 -15.21 -16.76 -11.43
CA VAL A 409 -15.80 -16.95 -10.10
C VAL A 409 -15.58 -18.40 -9.69
N PRO A 410 -15.10 -18.68 -8.45
CA PRO A 410 -14.94 -20.04 -7.97
C PRO A 410 -16.24 -20.85 -8.04
N THR A 411 -16.14 -22.16 -8.25
CA THR A 411 -17.31 -23.04 -8.43
C THR A 411 -18.20 -23.08 -7.19
N GLU A 412 -17.61 -22.97 -6.00
CA GLU A 412 -18.31 -22.89 -4.72
C GLU A 412 -19.14 -21.60 -4.54
N LEU A 413 -18.87 -20.57 -5.34
CA LEU A 413 -19.64 -19.33 -5.41
C LEU A 413 -20.55 -19.26 -6.65
N GLY A 414 -20.74 -20.39 -7.35
CA GLY A 414 -21.65 -20.49 -8.50
C GLY A 414 -21.07 -20.06 -9.83
N GLY A 415 -19.74 -19.94 -9.94
CA GLY A 415 -19.03 -19.64 -11.18
C GLY A 415 -18.50 -20.85 -11.93
N ILE A 416 -17.75 -20.59 -13.00
CA ILE A 416 -17.09 -21.62 -13.81
C ILE A 416 -15.77 -22.07 -13.15
N GLY A 417 -15.04 -21.17 -12.48
CA GLY A 417 -13.77 -21.48 -11.82
C GLY A 417 -12.56 -21.52 -12.75
N MET A 418 -12.62 -20.83 -13.89
CA MET A 418 -11.48 -20.73 -14.82
C MET A 418 -10.37 -19.84 -14.26
N ASN A 419 -9.13 -20.24 -14.52
CA ASN A 419 -7.94 -19.43 -14.23
C ASN A 419 -7.81 -18.23 -15.20
N THR A 420 -6.77 -17.42 -15.00
CA THR A 420 -6.54 -16.18 -15.75
C THR A 420 -6.30 -16.46 -17.23
N THR A 421 -5.54 -17.50 -17.55
CA THR A 421 -5.18 -17.88 -18.92
C THR A 421 -6.37 -18.46 -19.69
N GLN A 422 -7.21 -19.28 -19.05
CA GLN A 422 -8.47 -19.75 -19.63
C GLN A 422 -9.43 -18.58 -19.89
N TYR A 423 -9.55 -17.66 -18.92
CA TYR A 423 -10.35 -16.45 -19.11
C TYR A 423 -9.86 -15.58 -20.28
N ALA A 424 -8.55 -15.41 -20.44
CA ALA A 424 -7.98 -14.69 -21.58
C ALA A 424 -8.39 -15.34 -22.91
N ARG A 425 -8.36 -16.67 -22.99
CA ARG A 425 -8.77 -17.42 -24.19
C ARG A 425 -10.26 -17.26 -24.51
N ILE A 426 -11.14 -17.40 -23.51
CA ILE A 426 -12.58 -17.20 -23.71
C ILE A 426 -12.88 -15.75 -24.10
N GLY A 427 -12.18 -14.78 -23.49
CA GLY A 427 -12.25 -13.37 -23.84
C GLY A 427 -11.90 -13.13 -25.32
N GLU A 428 -10.77 -13.66 -25.79
CA GLU A 428 -10.35 -13.55 -27.21
C GLU A 428 -11.45 -14.07 -28.17
N ILE A 429 -12.04 -15.24 -27.86
CA ILE A 429 -13.09 -15.83 -28.71
C ILE A 429 -14.32 -14.92 -28.77
N LEU A 430 -14.77 -14.37 -27.63
CA LEU A 430 -15.91 -13.44 -27.61
C LEU A 430 -15.61 -12.15 -28.37
N CYS A 431 -14.39 -11.62 -28.23
CA CYS A 431 -13.96 -10.38 -28.89
C CYS A 431 -13.87 -10.50 -30.41
N ARG A 432 -13.69 -11.72 -30.94
CA ARG A 432 -13.73 -11.97 -32.39
C ARG A 432 -15.05 -11.54 -33.01
N TYR A 433 -16.15 -11.64 -32.27
CA TYR A 433 -17.49 -11.34 -32.77
C TYR A 433 -17.87 -9.88 -32.54
N ASP A 434 -17.70 -9.36 -31.33
CA ASP A 434 -18.03 -7.96 -31.04
C ASP A 434 -17.24 -7.40 -29.84
N LEU A 435 -16.45 -6.35 -30.07
CA LEU A 435 -15.74 -5.63 -29.00
C LEU A 435 -16.69 -4.96 -28.00
N GLY A 436 -17.92 -4.60 -28.41
CA GLY A 436 -18.92 -4.10 -27.48
C GLY A 436 -19.33 -5.16 -26.45
N LEU A 437 -19.39 -6.44 -26.87
CA LEU A 437 -19.76 -7.56 -26.00
C LEU A 437 -18.66 -7.80 -24.96
N ALA A 438 -17.40 -7.69 -25.40
CA ALA A 438 -16.23 -7.76 -24.53
C ALA A 438 -16.25 -6.67 -23.45
N VAL A 439 -16.61 -5.44 -23.81
CA VAL A 439 -16.73 -4.35 -22.84
C VAL A 439 -17.88 -4.60 -21.89
N PHE A 440 -19.02 -5.12 -22.36
CA PHE A 440 -20.15 -5.49 -21.50
C PHE A 440 -19.75 -6.54 -20.45
N THR A 441 -19.10 -7.63 -20.86
CA THR A 441 -18.67 -8.70 -19.94
C THR A 441 -17.56 -8.23 -19.01
N ALA A 442 -16.56 -7.51 -19.52
CA ALA A 442 -15.46 -7.00 -18.70
C ALA A 442 -15.96 -5.98 -17.66
N ALA A 443 -16.84 -5.06 -18.05
CA ALA A 443 -17.43 -4.09 -17.12
C ALA A 443 -18.21 -4.78 -15.98
N HIS A 444 -18.80 -5.94 -16.25
CA HIS A 444 -19.46 -6.75 -15.23
C HIS A 444 -18.46 -7.51 -14.33
N GLN A 445 -17.59 -8.34 -14.91
CA GLN A 445 -16.79 -9.31 -14.14
C GLN A 445 -15.32 -8.94 -13.92
N ALA A 446 -14.69 -8.26 -14.87
CA ALA A 446 -13.28 -7.89 -14.78
C ALA A 446 -13.07 -6.70 -13.83
N ILE A 447 -14.05 -5.79 -13.76
CA ILE A 447 -14.00 -4.62 -12.87
C ILE A 447 -15.25 -4.47 -11.98
N GLY A 448 -16.46 -4.73 -12.50
CA GLY A 448 -17.71 -4.41 -11.83
C GLY A 448 -17.85 -5.06 -10.46
N TYR A 449 -17.74 -6.39 -10.39
CA TYR A 449 -17.76 -7.12 -9.13
C TYR A 449 -16.40 -7.68 -8.70
N LYS A 450 -15.34 -7.45 -9.48
CA LYS A 450 -13.99 -7.94 -9.17
C LYS A 450 -13.51 -7.48 -7.79
N GLY A 451 -13.85 -6.25 -7.39
CA GLY A 451 -13.56 -5.75 -6.06
C GLY A 451 -14.14 -6.64 -4.95
N ILE A 452 -15.37 -7.14 -5.11
CA ILE A 452 -16.04 -8.04 -4.16
C ILE A 452 -15.31 -9.40 -4.10
N LEU A 453 -14.87 -9.93 -5.25
CA LEU A 453 -14.09 -11.18 -5.28
C LEU A 453 -12.74 -11.04 -4.56
N LEU A 454 -12.03 -9.93 -4.78
CA LEU A 454 -10.68 -9.74 -4.26
C LEU A 454 -10.63 -9.25 -2.81
N PHE A 455 -11.55 -8.39 -2.41
CA PHE A 455 -11.51 -7.67 -1.12
C PHE A 455 -12.77 -7.87 -0.27
N GLY A 456 -13.81 -8.52 -0.81
CA GLY A 456 -15.04 -8.75 -0.07
C GLY A 456 -14.84 -9.71 1.10
N THR A 457 -15.55 -9.46 2.19
CA THR A 457 -15.69 -10.42 3.29
C THR A 457 -16.40 -11.68 2.81
N ASP A 458 -16.31 -12.78 3.55
CA ASP A 458 -17.01 -14.01 3.19
C ASP A 458 -18.53 -13.82 3.11
N ASP A 459 -19.09 -12.94 3.95
CA ASP A 459 -20.51 -12.58 3.92
C ASP A 459 -20.87 -11.82 2.64
N GLN A 460 -20.10 -10.78 2.29
CA GLN A 460 -20.28 -10.03 1.04
C GLN A 460 -20.17 -10.95 -0.18
N LYS A 461 -19.18 -11.85 -0.20
CA LYS A 461 -19.00 -12.82 -1.29
C LYS A 461 -20.22 -13.74 -1.40
N ARG A 462 -20.67 -14.35 -0.30
CA ARG A 462 -21.84 -15.24 -0.31
C ARG A 462 -23.13 -14.53 -0.70
N ARG A 463 -23.30 -13.27 -0.31
CA ARG A 463 -24.51 -12.47 -0.58
C ARG A 463 -24.59 -11.99 -2.03
N PHE A 464 -23.49 -11.57 -2.64
CA PHE A 464 -23.50 -10.91 -3.94
C PHE A 464 -22.99 -11.78 -5.10
N VAL A 465 -21.92 -12.54 -4.90
CA VAL A 465 -21.20 -13.18 -6.01
C VAL A 465 -22.04 -14.23 -6.76
N PRO A 466 -22.86 -15.08 -6.13
CA PRO A 466 -23.65 -16.09 -6.87
C PRO A 466 -24.66 -15.48 -7.87
N ASP A 467 -25.37 -14.43 -7.46
CA ASP A 467 -26.33 -13.73 -8.32
C ASP A 467 -25.61 -12.98 -9.47
N LEU A 468 -24.38 -12.53 -9.24
CA LEU A 468 -23.54 -11.88 -10.23
C LEU A 468 -22.95 -12.89 -11.21
N ALA A 469 -22.43 -14.03 -10.73
CA ALA A 469 -21.83 -15.07 -11.56
C ALA A 469 -22.84 -15.70 -12.54
N THR A 470 -24.08 -15.86 -12.09
CA THR A 470 -25.20 -16.33 -12.94
C THR A 470 -25.78 -15.25 -13.84
N GLY A 471 -25.39 -13.99 -13.63
CA GLY A 471 -25.91 -12.82 -14.35
C GLY A 471 -27.37 -12.48 -14.04
N LYS A 472 -27.96 -13.07 -12.99
CA LYS A 472 -29.28 -12.69 -12.47
C LYS A 472 -29.30 -11.23 -12.05
N ARG A 473 -28.17 -10.75 -11.51
CA ARG A 473 -27.89 -9.32 -11.31
C ARG A 473 -26.67 -8.91 -12.11
N LEU A 474 -26.71 -7.71 -12.68
CA LEU A 474 -25.56 -7.14 -13.39
C LEU A 474 -24.79 -6.17 -12.49
N ALA A 475 -23.51 -6.00 -12.81
CA ALA A 475 -22.59 -5.15 -12.06
C ALA A 475 -21.94 -4.09 -12.94
N CYS A 476 -21.54 -2.98 -12.32
CA CYS A 476 -20.70 -1.96 -12.93
C CYS A 476 -19.71 -1.36 -11.92
N PHE A 477 -18.73 -0.64 -12.45
CA PHE A 477 -17.64 -0.02 -11.71
C PHE A 477 -17.73 1.50 -11.79
N CYS A 478 -17.89 2.16 -10.63
CA CYS A 478 -18.27 3.57 -10.50
C CYS A 478 -17.14 4.40 -9.89
N LEU A 479 -16.16 4.80 -10.72
CA LEU A 479 -15.01 5.60 -10.30
C LEU A 479 -15.04 7.02 -10.88
N THR A 480 -15.07 7.15 -12.20
CA THR A 480 -14.95 8.41 -12.95
C THR A 480 -16.09 9.40 -12.66
N GLU A 481 -15.75 10.68 -12.56
CA GLU A 481 -16.69 11.78 -12.31
C GLU A 481 -16.51 12.92 -13.32
N PRO A 482 -17.49 13.82 -13.46
CA PRO A 482 -17.28 15.06 -14.20
C PRO A 482 -16.06 15.83 -13.66
N GLY A 483 -15.07 16.05 -14.52
CA GLY A 483 -13.81 16.71 -14.13
C GLY A 483 -12.76 15.81 -13.46
N VAL A 484 -13.07 14.54 -13.17
CA VAL A 484 -12.16 13.59 -12.51
C VAL A 484 -12.07 12.29 -13.30
N GLY A 485 -10.98 12.12 -14.04
CA GLY A 485 -10.69 10.94 -14.85
C GLY A 485 -9.38 10.25 -14.46
N SER A 486 -8.27 10.73 -15.03
CA SER A 486 -6.95 10.15 -14.75
C SER A 486 -6.47 10.39 -13.31
N ASP A 487 -6.85 11.52 -12.70
CA ASP A 487 -6.60 11.81 -11.28
C ASP A 487 -7.72 11.22 -10.41
N ALA A 488 -7.80 9.89 -10.37
CA ALA A 488 -8.85 9.19 -9.64
C ALA A 488 -8.82 9.41 -8.11
N SER A 489 -7.76 9.99 -7.56
CA SER A 489 -7.68 10.40 -6.15
C SER A 489 -8.52 11.65 -5.83
N SER A 490 -8.86 12.45 -6.83
CA SER A 490 -9.57 13.73 -6.67
C SER A 490 -11.10 13.63 -6.79
N ILE A 491 -11.66 12.43 -6.64
CA ILE A 491 -13.12 12.22 -6.66
C ILE A 491 -13.84 13.06 -5.61
N GLN A 492 -15.07 13.48 -5.91
CA GLN A 492 -15.91 14.40 -5.12
C GLN A 492 -17.21 13.74 -4.64
N THR A 493 -17.61 12.58 -5.18
CA THR A 493 -18.70 11.78 -4.60
C THR A 493 -18.37 11.50 -3.15
N ARG A 494 -19.31 11.75 -2.25
CA ARG A 494 -19.13 11.65 -0.79
C ARG A 494 -20.09 10.67 -0.15
N ALA A 495 -19.65 10.05 0.92
CA ALA A 495 -20.42 9.13 1.75
C ALA A 495 -20.24 9.55 3.22
N GLU A 496 -21.33 9.95 3.86
CA GLU A 496 -21.33 10.40 5.25
C GLU A 496 -21.96 9.33 6.14
N LEU A 497 -21.29 8.95 7.24
CA LEU A 497 -21.84 7.95 8.16
C LEU A 497 -23.07 8.52 8.86
N SER A 498 -24.16 7.76 8.91
CA SER A 498 -25.40 8.17 9.58
C SER A 498 -25.19 8.35 11.09
N PRO A 499 -25.97 9.22 11.76
CA PRO A 499 -25.84 9.42 13.21
C PRO A 499 -26.04 8.15 14.04
N ASP A 500 -26.78 7.16 13.52
CA ASP A 500 -26.99 5.86 14.17
C ASP A 500 -25.89 4.83 13.85
N GLY A 501 -24.91 5.17 13.00
CA GLY A 501 -23.80 4.32 12.61
C GLY A 501 -24.17 3.11 11.74
N LYS A 502 -25.40 3.02 11.25
CA LYS A 502 -25.91 1.83 10.53
C LYS A 502 -25.72 1.88 9.02
N HIS A 503 -25.59 3.07 8.43
CA HIS A 503 -25.44 3.23 6.99
C HIS A 503 -24.64 4.48 6.65
N TYR A 504 -24.08 4.52 5.45
CA TYR A 504 -23.56 5.73 4.84
C TYR A 504 -24.64 6.37 3.98
N VAL A 505 -24.69 7.70 3.94
CA VAL A 505 -25.51 8.48 3.01
C VAL A 505 -24.61 8.95 1.87
N LEU A 506 -24.76 8.31 0.72
CA LEU A 506 -23.95 8.52 -0.47
C LEU A 506 -24.60 9.56 -1.40
N ASN A 507 -23.82 10.57 -1.78
CA ASN A 507 -24.20 11.65 -2.67
C ASN A 507 -23.12 11.93 -3.71
N GLY A 508 -23.50 11.98 -4.99
CA GLY A 508 -22.57 12.34 -6.06
C GLY A 508 -23.02 11.92 -7.44
N THR A 509 -22.13 12.08 -8.40
CA THR A 509 -22.39 11.75 -9.80
C THR A 509 -21.18 11.07 -10.40
N LYS A 510 -21.43 9.94 -11.06
CA LYS A 510 -20.44 9.19 -11.83
C LYS A 510 -20.77 9.32 -13.30
N ILE A 511 -19.74 9.48 -14.14
CA ILE A 511 -19.89 9.75 -15.57
C ILE A 511 -19.29 8.61 -16.39
N TRP A 512 -19.91 8.29 -17.52
CA TRP A 512 -19.46 7.26 -18.47
C TRP A 512 -19.30 5.86 -17.86
N ILE A 513 -20.25 5.45 -17.02
CA ILE A 513 -20.23 4.14 -16.38
C ILE A 513 -20.74 3.08 -17.34
N SER A 514 -19.84 2.16 -17.73
CA SER A 514 -20.21 0.97 -18.49
C SER A 514 -21.18 0.11 -17.69
N ASN A 515 -22.26 -0.34 -18.33
CA ASN A 515 -23.40 -1.02 -17.70
C ASN A 515 -24.19 -0.16 -16.69
N GLY A 516 -23.89 1.13 -16.53
CA GLY A 516 -24.50 1.98 -15.50
C GLY A 516 -26.02 2.04 -15.57
N GLY A 517 -26.61 1.94 -16.77
CA GLY A 517 -28.06 1.98 -16.98
C GLY A 517 -28.77 0.64 -16.81
N ILE A 518 -28.03 -0.47 -16.69
CA ILE A 518 -28.55 -1.84 -16.65
C ILE A 518 -28.07 -2.64 -15.44
N ALA A 519 -27.10 -2.13 -14.68
CA ALA A 519 -26.55 -2.80 -13.50
C ALA A 519 -27.48 -2.67 -12.28
N ASP A 520 -27.49 -3.74 -11.48
CA ASP A 520 -28.20 -3.83 -10.19
C ASP A 520 -27.26 -3.67 -9.00
N VAL A 521 -25.95 -3.87 -9.20
CA VAL A 521 -24.89 -3.76 -8.20
C VAL A 521 -23.79 -2.85 -8.74
N PHE A 522 -23.28 -1.95 -7.90
CA PHE A 522 -22.29 -0.94 -8.26
C PHE A 522 -21.14 -1.03 -7.27
N THR A 523 -19.91 -1.20 -7.76
CA THR A 523 -18.73 -0.91 -6.94
C THR A 523 -18.45 0.58 -7.03
N VAL A 524 -18.82 1.34 -6.00
CA VAL A 524 -18.76 2.82 -5.99
C VAL A 524 -17.60 3.32 -5.13
N PHE A 525 -16.81 4.24 -5.68
CA PHE A 525 -15.76 4.93 -4.93
C PHE A 525 -16.23 6.32 -4.51
N ALA A 526 -16.09 6.62 -3.22
CA ALA A 526 -16.52 7.88 -2.64
C ALA A 526 -15.58 8.33 -1.51
N ARG A 527 -15.60 9.62 -1.18
CA ARG A 527 -14.91 10.19 -0.03
C ARG A 527 -15.72 9.98 1.24
N VAL A 528 -15.07 9.50 2.29
CA VAL A 528 -15.58 9.51 3.67
C VAL A 528 -14.63 10.44 4.45
N GLY A 529 -15.09 11.66 4.74
CA GLY A 529 -14.20 12.75 5.13
C GLY A 529 -13.16 13.01 4.03
N ASP A 530 -11.87 12.96 4.39
CA ASP A 530 -10.78 13.14 3.44
C ASP A 530 -10.22 11.86 2.80
N GLN A 531 -10.80 10.71 3.15
CA GLN A 531 -10.30 9.41 2.75
C GLN A 531 -11.16 8.80 1.64
N THR A 532 -10.54 8.07 0.71
CA THR A 532 -11.29 7.33 -0.33
C THR A 532 -11.71 5.96 0.19
N ALA A 533 -12.98 5.61 0.01
CA ALA A 533 -13.56 4.32 0.35
C ALA A 533 -14.24 3.68 -0.88
N ALA A 534 -14.41 2.36 -0.83
CA ALA A 534 -15.14 1.60 -1.83
C ALA A 534 -16.40 0.99 -1.20
N PHE A 535 -17.49 0.95 -1.95
CA PHE A 535 -18.79 0.48 -1.47
C PHE A 535 -19.45 -0.46 -2.48
N ILE A 536 -20.17 -1.45 -1.97
CA ILE A 536 -21.10 -2.27 -2.74
C ILE A 536 -22.48 -1.60 -2.66
N VAL A 537 -22.89 -0.89 -3.70
CA VAL A 537 -24.18 -0.20 -3.74
C VAL A 537 -25.15 -1.03 -4.58
N GLU A 538 -26.39 -1.14 -4.12
CA GLU A 538 -27.45 -1.82 -4.86
C GLU A 538 -28.37 -0.79 -5.53
N ARG A 539 -28.90 -1.11 -6.72
CA ARG A 539 -29.90 -0.27 -7.38
C ARG A 539 -31.14 -0.18 -6.48
N GLY A 540 -31.56 1.04 -6.17
CA GLY A 540 -32.68 1.29 -5.26
C GLY A 540 -33.02 2.79 -5.17
N PRO A 541 -33.78 3.21 -4.15
CA PRO A 541 -34.10 4.61 -3.93
C PRO A 541 -32.84 5.49 -3.90
N GLY A 542 -32.85 6.58 -4.67
CA GLY A 542 -31.71 7.50 -4.79
C GLY A 542 -30.64 7.10 -5.81
N VAL A 543 -30.66 5.88 -6.36
CA VAL A 543 -29.74 5.43 -7.42
C VAL A 543 -30.44 5.52 -8.77
N THR A 544 -30.10 6.52 -9.57
CA THR A 544 -30.67 6.73 -10.91
C THR A 544 -29.57 6.79 -11.98
N SER A 545 -29.95 6.64 -13.24
CA SER A 545 -29.00 6.70 -14.36
C SER A 545 -29.56 7.54 -15.50
N GLY A 546 -28.67 8.27 -16.19
CA GLY A 546 -29.02 9.04 -17.37
C GLY A 546 -29.35 8.15 -18.59
N PRO A 547 -29.81 8.74 -19.70
CA PRO A 547 -29.93 8.01 -20.96
C PRO A 547 -28.57 7.51 -21.44
N PRO A 548 -28.51 6.40 -22.22
CA PRO A 548 -27.26 5.94 -22.83
C PRO A 548 -26.58 7.01 -23.69
N HIS A 549 -25.29 7.21 -23.46
CA HIS A 549 -24.47 8.18 -24.20
C HIS A 549 -24.27 7.75 -25.66
N LYS A 550 -24.39 8.71 -26.57
CA LYS A 550 -24.00 8.56 -27.98
C LYS A 550 -22.48 8.62 -28.11
N LYS A 551 -21.88 7.63 -28.75
CA LYS A 551 -20.42 7.45 -28.83
C LYS A 551 -19.95 6.92 -30.18
N MET A 552 -18.65 7.08 -30.45
CA MET A 552 -18.02 6.73 -31.72
C MET A 552 -18.11 5.23 -32.04
N GLY A 553 -17.70 4.39 -31.10
CA GLY A 553 -17.69 2.93 -31.21
C GLY A 553 -18.20 2.25 -29.95
N ILE A 554 -18.09 0.93 -29.90
CA ILE A 554 -18.66 0.01 -28.90
C ILE A 554 -20.10 0.36 -28.56
N LYS A 555 -20.88 0.79 -29.57
CA LYS A 555 -22.18 1.45 -29.37
C LYS A 555 -23.18 0.58 -28.62
N ALA A 556 -23.12 -0.73 -28.84
CA ALA A 556 -23.98 -1.71 -28.16
C ALA A 556 -23.72 -1.83 -26.65
N SER A 557 -22.51 -1.49 -26.18
CA SER A 557 -22.20 -1.47 -24.75
C SER A 557 -22.92 -0.30 -24.08
N ASN A 558 -23.65 -0.56 -23.00
CA ASN A 558 -24.34 0.49 -22.26
C ASN A 558 -23.34 1.42 -21.57
N THR A 559 -23.52 2.73 -21.69
CA THR A 559 -22.69 3.74 -21.03
C THR A 559 -23.57 4.88 -20.58
N THR A 560 -23.68 5.12 -19.28
CA THR A 560 -24.56 6.16 -18.72
C THR A 560 -23.87 6.93 -17.62
N ASP A 561 -24.42 8.08 -17.28
CA ASP A 561 -24.15 8.70 -15.99
C ASP A 561 -24.96 7.97 -14.92
N VAL A 562 -24.44 7.94 -13.69
CA VAL A 562 -25.10 7.35 -12.52
C VAL A 562 -25.11 8.40 -11.42
N TYR A 563 -26.31 8.66 -10.91
CA TYR A 563 -26.56 9.67 -9.88
C TYR A 563 -26.90 8.98 -8.57
N PHE A 564 -26.26 9.44 -7.51
CA PHE A 564 -26.52 9.01 -6.14
C PHE A 564 -27.06 10.20 -5.37
N ASP A 565 -28.33 10.15 -4.99
CA ASP A 565 -29.03 11.17 -4.19
C ASP A 565 -29.51 10.55 -2.89
N ASN A 566 -28.84 10.91 -1.78
CA ASN A 566 -29.14 10.45 -0.43
C ASN A 566 -29.29 8.92 -0.31
N VAL A 567 -28.43 8.18 -1.01
CA VAL A 567 -28.47 6.72 -1.07
C VAL A 567 -27.98 6.15 0.25
N LYS A 568 -28.82 5.36 0.92
CA LYS A 568 -28.46 4.69 2.17
C LYS A 568 -27.74 3.38 1.88
N VAL A 569 -26.43 3.36 2.07
CA VAL A 569 -25.58 2.19 1.87
C VAL A 569 -25.27 1.57 3.23
N PRO A 570 -25.67 0.33 3.53
CA PRO A 570 -25.37 -0.30 4.82
C PRO A 570 -23.87 -0.34 5.14
N VAL A 571 -23.48 -0.24 6.40
CA VAL A 571 -22.05 -0.24 6.78
C VAL A 571 -21.34 -1.54 6.42
N GLU A 572 -22.05 -2.66 6.44
CA GLU A 572 -21.55 -3.97 6.00
C GLU A 572 -21.33 -4.06 4.49
N ASN A 573 -21.79 -3.09 3.71
CA ASN A 573 -21.52 -2.98 2.28
C ASN A 573 -20.26 -2.13 1.98
N LEU A 574 -19.54 -1.66 3.00
CA LEU A 574 -18.21 -1.08 2.83
C LEU A 574 -17.24 -2.18 2.35
N LEU A 575 -16.60 -1.96 1.20
CA LEU A 575 -15.68 -2.90 0.59
C LEU A 575 -14.24 -2.57 0.98
N GLY A 576 -13.71 -3.33 1.95
CA GLY A 576 -12.42 -3.04 2.58
C GLY A 576 -12.47 -1.84 3.55
N PRO A 577 -11.33 -1.42 4.12
CA PRO A 577 -11.30 -0.30 5.07
C PRO A 577 -11.51 1.06 4.40
N VAL A 578 -12.06 2.03 5.14
CA VAL A 578 -12.00 3.46 4.76
C VAL A 578 -10.52 3.86 4.63
N GLY A 579 -10.19 4.62 3.59
CA GLY A 579 -8.81 5.01 3.25
C GLY A 579 -8.15 4.11 2.21
N GLU A 580 -8.58 2.84 2.10
CA GLU A 580 -7.99 1.88 1.15
C GLU A 580 -8.71 1.85 -0.21
N GLY A 581 -9.75 2.68 -0.41
CA GLY A 581 -10.57 2.64 -1.63
C GLY A 581 -9.79 2.89 -2.92
N PHE A 582 -8.83 3.82 -2.91
CA PHE A 582 -7.98 4.08 -4.09
C PHE A 582 -7.11 2.87 -4.45
N LYS A 583 -6.54 2.20 -3.45
CA LYS A 583 -5.74 0.99 -3.64
C LYS A 583 -6.58 -0.17 -4.18
N ILE A 584 -7.81 -0.32 -3.69
CA ILE A 584 -8.78 -1.29 -4.22
C ILE A 584 -9.05 -1.00 -5.70
N ALA A 585 -9.34 0.26 -6.07
CA ALA A 585 -9.53 0.65 -7.47
C ALA A 585 -8.33 0.26 -8.33
N MET A 586 -7.11 0.61 -7.90
CA MET A 586 -5.89 0.32 -8.65
C MET A 586 -5.64 -1.18 -8.80
N LYS A 587 -5.87 -1.98 -7.75
CA LYS A 587 -5.72 -3.45 -7.82
C LYS A 587 -6.75 -4.09 -8.75
N VAL A 588 -7.99 -3.61 -8.75
CA VAL A 588 -9.03 -4.08 -9.67
C VAL A 588 -8.65 -3.77 -11.13
N LEU A 589 -8.28 -2.52 -11.43
CA LEU A 589 -7.86 -2.13 -12.78
C LEU A 589 -6.62 -2.92 -13.23
N ASN A 590 -5.63 -3.07 -12.35
CA ASN A 590 -4.42 -3.84 -12.66
C ASN A 590 -4.73 -5.31 -12.97
N ASN A 591 -5.66 -5.92 -12.22
CA ASN A 591 -6.11 -7.29 -12.50
C ASN A 591 -6.90 -7.37 -13.83
N GLY A 592 -7.64 -6.34 -14.23
CA GLY A 592 -8.43 -6.36 -15.48
C GLY A 592 -7.63 -6.14 -16.76
N ARG A 593 -6.45 -5.49 -16.68
CA ARG A 593 -5.67 -5.04 -17.85
C ARG A 593 -5.24 -6.16 -18.80
N PHE A 594 -4.89 -7.35 -18.31
CA PHE A 594 -4.50 -8.47 -19.19
C PHE A 594 -5.64 -8.89 -20.13
N GLY A 595 -6.90 -8.81 -19.67
CA GLY A 595 -8.07 -9.18 -20.46
C GLY A 595 -8.27 -8.26 -21.67
N MET A 596 -7.83 -7.01 -21.57
CA MET A 596 -7.83 -6.06 -22.67
C MET A 596 -6.85 -6.46 -23.77
N THR A 597 -5.66 -6.92 -23.39
CA THR A 597 -4.64 -7.39 -24.32
C THR A 597 -5.17 -8.55 -25.16
N GLY A 598 -5.85 -9.53 -24.53
CA GLY A 598 -6.52 -10.63 -25.24
C GLY A 598 -7.63 -10.16 -26.20
N ALA A 599 -8.42 -9.16 -25.81
CA ALA A 599 -9.45 -8.58 -26.69
C ALA A 599 -8.85 -7.95 -27.97
N MET A 600 -7.72 -7.26 -27.83
CA MET A 600 -7.01 -6.64 -28.95
C MET A 600 -6.40 -7.67 -29.90
N THR A 601 -5.91 -8.81 -29.36
CA THR A 601 -5.47 -9.96 -30.18
C THR A 601 -6.57 -10.41 -31.14
N ALA A 602 -7.78 -10.62 -30.63
CA ALA A 602 -8.92 -11.05 -31.45
C ALA A 602 -9.29 -10.05 -32.56
N ALA A 603 -9.30 -8.76 -32.22
CA ALA A 603 -9.59 -7.69 -33.18
C ALA A 603 -8.55 -7.67 -34.32
N MET A 604 -7.26 -7.78 -33.96
CA MET A 604 -6.17 -7.82 -34.93
C MET A 604 -6.23 -9.06 -35.82
N ARG A 605 -6.48 -10.23 -35.25
CA ARG A 605 -6.63 -11.49 -36.00
C ARG A 605 -7.73 -11.36 -37.05
N THR A 606 -8.89 -10.83 -36.67
CA THR A 606 -10.04 -10.61 -37.58
C THR A 606 -9.70 -9.63 -38.70
N CYS A 607 -8.98 -8.55 -38.38
CA CYS A 607 -8.52 -7.56 -39.36
C CYS A 607 -7.53 -8.16 -40.36
N ILE A 608 -6.55 -8.94 -39.87
CA ILE A 608 -5.54 -9.63 -40.70
C ILE A 608 -6.20 -10.66 -41.62
N GLU A 609 -7.12 -11.48 -41.11
CA GLU A 609 -7.86 -12.48 -41.91
C GLU A 609 -8.59 -11.83 -43.08
N LYS A 610 -9.33 -10.74 -42.83
CA LYS A 610 -10.03 -9.96 -43.87
C LYS A 610 -9.07 -9.34 -44.88
N SER A 611 -7.94 -8.82 -44.43
CA SER A 611 -6.91 -8.24 -45.31
C SER A 611 -6.29 -9.28 -46.23
N ILE A 612 -5.96 -10.47 -45.70
CA ILE A 612 -5.39 -11.57 -46.48
C ILE A 612 -6.39 -12.09 -47.51
N GLU A 613 -7.65 -12.27 -47.12
CA GLU A 613 -8.72 -12.67 -48.04
C GLU A 613 -8.87 -11.67 -49.19
N HIS A 614 -8.93 -10.37 -48.88
CA HIS A 614 -9.03 -9.33 -49.89
C HIS A 614 -7.79 -9.30 -50.80
N ALA A 615 -6.59 -9.39 -50.21
CA ALA A 615 -5.34 -9.31 -50.95
C ALA A 615 -5.20 -10.45 -51.98
N ASN A 616 -5.71 -11.65 -51.65
CA ASN A 616 -5.67 -12.82 -52.52
C ASN A 616 -6.77 -12.83 -53.58
N THR A 617 -7.89 -12.14 -53.35
CA THR A 617 -9.04 -12.14 -54.27
C THR A 617 -9.03 -10.94 -55.22
N ARG A 618 -8.58 -9.76 -54.76
CA ARG A 618 -8.59 -8.52 -55.54
C ARG A 618 -7.47 -8.50 -56.59
N THR A 619 -7.84 -8.24 -57.85
CA THR A 619 -6.91 -7.99 -58.96
C THR A 619 -6.84 -6.50 -59.24
N GLN A 620 -5.63 -5.94 -59.33
CA GLN A 620 -5.36 -4.59 -59.83
C GLN A 620 -4.07 -4.61 -60.65
N PHE A 621 -3.90 -3.74 -61.64
CA PHE A 621 -2.72 -3.70 -62.52
C PHE A 621 -2.28 -5.08 -63.07
N GLY A 622 -3.25 -5.95 -63.35
CA GLY A 622 -3.01 -7.28 -63.93
C GLY A 622 -2.52 -8.37 -62.97
N SER A 623 -2.41 -8.13 -61.66
CA SER A 623 -2.02 -9.16 -60.67
C SER A 623 -2.85 -9.08 -59.38
N LYS A 624 -2.77 -10.12 -58.54
CA LYS A 624 -3.40 -10.10 -57.21
C LYS A 624 -2.68 -9.12 -56.30
N LEU A 625 -3.39 -8.47 -55.39
CA LEU A 625 -2.75 -7.51 -54.47
C LEU A 625 -1.64 -8.18 -53.63
N SER A 626 -1.80 -9.46 -53.29
CA SER A 626 -0.80 -10.24 -52.53
C SER A 626 0.56 -10.39 -53.23
N THR A 627 0.68 -10.09 -54.53
CA THR A 627 1.97 -10.12 -55.25
C THR A 627 2.78 -8.83 -55.11
N TYR A 628 2.19 -7.74 -54.58
CA TYR A 628 2.88 -6.46 -54.45
C TYR A 628 3.60 -6.35 -53.11
N GLY A 629 4.88 -5.92 -53.14
CA GLY A 629 5.72 -5.79 -51.96
C GLY A 629 5.12 -4.89 -50.87
N ASP A 630 4.51 -3.76 -51.24
CA ASP A 630 3.88 -2.85 -50.30
C ASP A 630 2.73 -3.51 -49.50
N ILE A 631 1.97 -4.42 -50.14
CA ILE A 631 0.89 -5.17 -49.47
C ILE A 631 1.48 -6.26 -48.56
N GLN A 632 2.53 -6.94 -49.03
CA GLN A 632 3.24 -7.94 -48.25
C GLN A 632 3.85 -7.32 -46.98
N GLU A 633 4.45 -6.15 -47.07
CA GLU A 633 5.02 -5.43 -45.93
C GLU A 633 3.95 -5.06 -44.89
N LYS A 634 2.78 -4.55 -45.33
CA LYS A 634 1.67 -4.24 -44.42
C LYS A 634 1.20 -5.48 -43.67
N ILE A 635 0.94 -6.58 -44.38
CA ILE A 635 0.50 -7.85 -43.78
C ILE A 635 1.57 -8.39 -42.81
N ALA A 636 2.85 -8.29 -43.16
CA ALA A 636 3.95 -8.71 -42.28
C ALA A 636 3.99 -7.87 -40.99
N ARG A 637 3.92 -6.54 -41.10
CA ARG A 637 3.91 -5.61 -39.95
C ARG A 637 2.69 -5.79 -39.06
N MET A 638 1.53 -6.08 -39.64
CA MET A 638 0.32 -6.40 -38.90
C MET A 638 0.46 -7.73 -38.14
N SER A 639 1.02 -8.74 -38.80
CA SER A 639 1.26 -10.06 -38.18
C SER A 639 2.24 -9.99 -37.01
N VAL A 640 3.32 -9.22 -37.12
CA VAL A 640 4.28 -9.01 -36.03
C VAL A 640 3.60 -8.35 -34.82
N ARG A 641 2.80 -7.31 -35.03
CA ARG A 641 2.04 -6.64 -33.97
C ARG A 641 1.06 -7.57 -33.25
N HIS A 642 0.33 -8.36 -34.03
CA HIS A 642 -0.56 -9.38 -33.50
C HIS A 642 0.21 -10.40 -32.67
N TYR A 643 1.31 -10.96 -33.19
CA TYR A 643 2.13 -11.94 -32.48
C TYR A 643 2.63 -11.41 -31.13
N VAL A 644 3.25 -10.23 -31.11
CA VAL A 644 3.74 -9.62 -29.86
C VAL A 644 2.60 -9.41 -28.86
N THR A 645 1.45 -8.94 -29.32
CA THR A 645 0.30 -8.69 -28.42
C THR A 645 -0.27 -9.98 -27.85
N GLU A 646 -0.37 -11.03 -28.66
CA GLU A 646 -0.79 -12.36 -28.22
C GLU A 646 0.20 -12.93 -27.20
N SER A 647 1.50 -12.83 -27.46
CA SER A 647 2.56 -13.22 -26.53
C SER A 647 2.47 -12.47 -25.20
N MET A 648 2.29 -11.14 -25.22
CA MET A 648 2.14 -10.36 -23.99
C MET A 648 0.88 -10.76 -23.19
N ALA A 649 -0.24 -11.02 -23.87
CA ALA A 649 -1.50 -11.38 -23.20
C ALA A 649 -1.35 -12.70 -22.42
N TYR A 650 -0.82 -13.72 -23.08
CA TYR A 650 -0.68 -15.06 -22.52
C TYR A 650 0.51 -15.19 -21.56
N MET A 651 1.58 -14.41 -21.76
CA MET A 651 2.66 -14.30 -20.78
C MET A 651 2.14 -13.68 -19.48
N LEU A 652 1.41 -12.57 -19.57
CA LEU A 652 0.86 -11.89 -18.39
C LEU A 652 -0.14 -12.78 -17.64
N SER A 653 -1.06 -13.44 -18.35
CA SER A 653 -2.00 -14.36 -17.71
C SER A 653 -1.29 -15.55 -17.07
N GLY A 654 -0.25 -16.09 -17.73
CA GLY A 654 0.54 -17.20 -17.22
C GLY A 654 1.30 -16.85 -15.94
N ILE A 655 1.96 -15.69 -15.87
CA ILE A 655 2.65 -15.28 -14.64
C ILE A 655 1.67 -15.01 -13.50
N MET A 656 0.48 -14.49 -13.80
CA MET A 656 -0.60 -14.30 -12.81
C MET A 656 -1.08 -15.64 -12.25
N ASP A 657 -1.28 -16.65 -13.10
CA ASP A 657 -1.67 -18.00 -12.67
C ASP A 657 -0.57 -18.70 -11.86
N ASN A 658 0.70 -18.35 -12.08
CA ASN A 658 1.83 -18.78 -11.25
C ASN A 658 1.94 -18.04 -9.90
N GLY A 659 0.99 -17.16 -9.56
CA GLY A 659 0.94 -16.45 -8.29
C GLY A 659 1.87 -15.23 -8.20
N VAL A 660 2.41 -14.75 -9.33
CA VAL A 660 3.19 -13.50 -9.35
C VAL A 660 2.29 -12.33 -9.01
N THR A 661 2.72 -11.49 -8.07
CA THR A 661 1.98 -10.30 -7.62
C THR A 661 2.56 -8.98 -8.16
N ASP A 662 3.85 -8.97 -8.49
CA ASP A 662 4.56 -7.82 -9.07
C ASP A 662 4.55 -7.88 -10.61
N TYR A 663 3.44 -7.48 -11.22
CA TYR A 663 3.29 -7.45 -12.70
C TYR A 663 2.67 -6.14 -13.22
N GLN A 664 2.58 -5.10 -12.37
CA GLN A 664 1.83 -3.88 -12.69
C GLN A 664 2.41 -3.09 -13.87
N LEU A 665 3.72 -3.17 -14.10
CA LEU A 665 4.38 -2.49 -15.20
C LEU A 665 4.19 -3.25 -16.51
N GLU A 666 4.32 -4.58 -16.47
CA GLU A 666 4.02 -5.51 -17.55
C GLU A 666 2.56 -5.37 -18.01
N ALA A 667 1.61 -5.27 -17.07
CA ALA A 667 0.21 -5.01 -17.35
C ALA A 667 -0.03 -3.64 -18.01
N ALA A 668 0.67 -2.60 -17.58
CA ALA A 668 0.57 -1.28 -18.21
C ALA A 668 1.17 -1.27 -19.63
N ILE A 669 2.34 -1.90 -19.82
CA ILE A 669 3.00 -2.02 -21.12
C ILE A 669 2.12 -2.78 -22.11
N SER A 670 1.61 -3.96 -21.72
CA SER A 670 0.75 -4.78 -22.58
C SER A 670 -0.52 -4.04 -23.01
N LYS A 671 -1.18 -3.31 -22.10
CA LYS A 671 -2.35 -2.47 -22.41
C LYS A 671 -2.00 -1.39 -23.44
N VAL A 672 -0.90 -0.67 -23.23
CA VAL A 672 -0.47 0.40 -24.14
C VAL A 672 -0.14 -0.15 -25.52
N TYR A 673 0.70 -1.19 -25.59
CA TYR A 673 1.14 -1.81 -26.83
C TYR A 673 -0.06 -2.40 -27.60
N ALA A 674 -0.88 -3.23 -26.95
CA ALA A 674 -2.00 -3.92 -27.58
C ALA A 674 -3.03 -2.96 -28.18
N SER A 675 -3.37 -1.88 -27.46
CA SER A 675 -4.36 -0.90 -27.93
C SER A 675 -3.86 -0.05 -29.10
N GLU A 676 -2.55 0.20 -29.20
CA GLU A 676 -1.95 0.90 -30.35
C GLU A 676 -1.72 -0.04 -31.53
N ALA A 677 -1.25 -1.26 -31.27
CA ALA A 677 -1.12 -2.32 -32.25
C ALA A 677 -2.46 -2.61 -32.94
N ALA A 678 -3.55 -2.78 -32.18
CA ALA A 678 -4.87 -3.02 -32.75
C ALA A 678 -5.40 -1.84 -33.57
N TRP A 679 -5.13 -0.60 -33.13
CA TRP A 679 -5.46 0.58 -33.91
C TRP A 679 -4.74 0.58 -35.26
N GLU A 680 -3.42 0.38 -35.26
CA GLU A 680 -2.60 0.38 -36.49
C GLU A 680 -2.97 -0.78 -37.42
N VAL A 681 -3.21 -1.97 -36.88
CA VAL A 681 -3.63 -3.13 -37.68
C VAL A 681 -4.98 -2.89 -38.32
N CYS A 682 -5.95 -2.32 -37.60
CA CYS A 682 -7.27 -2.03 -38.15
C CYS A 682 -7.20 -0.94 -39.24
N ASP A 683 -6.41 0.12 -39.01
CA ASP A 683 -6.17 1.18 -39.98
C ASP A 683 -5.54 0.64 -41.27
N GLU A 684 -4.51 -0.19 -41.15
CA GLU A 684 -3.86 -0.82 -42.30
C GLU A 684 -4.75 -1.83 -43.02
N SER A 685 -5.64 -2.53 -42.30
CA SER A 685 -6.67 -3.35 -42.93
C SER A 685 -7.61 -2.54 -43.80
N ILE A 686 -8.07 -1.38 -43.32
CA ILE A 686 -8.91 -0.47 -44.12
C ILE A 686 -8.13 -0.01 -45.35
N GLN A 687 -6.85 0.33 -45.20
CA GLN A 687 -5.99 0.76 -46.30
C GLN A 687 -5.81 -0.34 -47.37
N ILE A 688 -5.62 -1.61 -46.97
CA ILE A 688 -5.50 -2.75 -47.89
C ILE A 688 -6.79 -2.97 -48.69
N LEU A 689 -7.95 -2.79 -48.06
CA LEU A 689 -9.26 -2.90 -48.73
C LEU A 689 -9.65 -1.65 -49.53
N GLY A 690 -8.89 -0.56 -49.40
CA GLY A 690 -9.13 0.71 -50.07
C GLY A 690 -10.54 1.24 -49.83
N GLY A 691 -11.22 1.66 -50.90
CA GLY A 691 -12.58 2.20 -50.80
C GLY A 691 -13.60 1.26 -50.16
N MET A 692 -13.41 -0.07 -50.24
CA MET A 692 -14.27 -1.03 -49.56
C MET A 692 -14.09 -1.01 -48.04
N GLY A 693 -12.86 -0.81 -47.55
CA GLY A 693 -12.57 -0.77 -46.11
C GLY A 693 -13.28 0.37 -45.39
N TYR A 694 -13.63 1.44 -46.11
CA TYR A 694 -14.41 2.56 -45.58
C TYR A 694 -15.93 2.29 -45.51
N MET A 695 -16.42 1.26 -46.21
CA MET A 695 -17.85 0.94 -46.28
C MET A 695 -18.28 0.05 -45.11
N ARG A 696 -19.49 0.31 -44.59
CA ARG A 696 -20.05 -0.37 -43.41
C ARG A 696 -20.16 -1.89 -43.57
N ASP A 697 -20.45 -2.37 -44.79
CA ASP A 697 -20.66 -3.78 -45.09
C ASP A 697 -19.44 -4.67 -44.76
N THR A 698 -18.24 -4.11 -44.73
CA THR A 698 -17.02 -4.86 -44.36
C THR A 698 -16.89 -5.11 -42.87
N GLY A 699 -17.54 -4.28 -42.04
CA GLY A 699 -17.39 -4.23 -40.59
C GLY A 699 -16.06 -3.66 -40.09
N LEU A 700 -15.08 -3.37 -40.95
CA LEU A 700 -13.78 -2.85 -40.51
C LEU A 700 -13.87 -1.44 -39.92
N GLU A 701 -14.70 -0.57 -40.51
CA GLU A 701 -14.94 0.77 -39.99
C GLU A 701 -15.53 0.74 -38.56
N LYS A 702 -16.39 -0.24 -38.27
CA LYS A 702 -16.89 -0.50 -36.91
C LYS A 702 -15.74 -0.89 -35.98
N VAL A 703 -14.91 -1.86 -36.37
CA VAL A 703 -13.77 -2.27 -35.55
C VAL A 703 -12.85 -1.08 -35.26
N LEU A 704 -12.56 -0.23 -36.25
CA LEU A 704 -11.72 0.96 -36.05
C LEU A 704 -12.35 1.94 -35.04
N ARG A 705 -13.65 2.18 -35.15
CA ARG A 705 -14.40 3.01 -34.19
C ARG A 705 -14.37 2.41 -32.79
N ASP A 706 -14.50 1.09 -32.68
CA ASP A 706 -14.50 0.37 -31.41
C ASP A 706 -13.13 0.41 -30.73
N VAL A 707 -12.04 0.12 -31.45
CA VAL A 707 -10.69 0.08 -30.85
C VAL A 707 -10.20 1.44 -30.36
N ARG A 708 -10.79 2.56 -30.83
CA ARG A 708 -10.34 3.91 -30.46
C ARG A 708 -10.37 4.17 -28.95
N ILE A 709 -11.38 3.67 -28.25
CA ILE A 709 -11.55 3.91 -26.81
C ILE A 709 -10.54 3.13 -25.95
N PHE A 710 -9.98 2.04 -26.49
CA PHE A 710 -9.02 1.18 -25.78
C PHE A 710 -7.70 1.89 -25.47
N ARG A 711 -7.40 2.98 -26.16
CA ARG A 711 -6.25 3.86 -25.87
C ARG A 711 -6.51 4.89 -24.76
N ILE A 712 -7.75 4.98 -24.27
CA ILE A 712 -8.24 6.04 -23.37
C ILE A 712 -8.66 5.47 -22.01
N PHE A 713 -9.61 4.53 -21.98
CA PHE A 713 -10.10 3.98 -20.71
C PHE A 713 -9.10 3.01 -20.05
N GLU A 714 -9.37 2.54 -18.83
CA GLU A 714 -8.47 1.66 -18.05
C GLU A 714 -7.07 2.28 -17.81
N GLY A 715 -7.04 3.62 -17.75
CA GLY A 715 -5.83 4.44 -17.80
C GLY A 715 -5.48 4.83 -19.23
N THR A 716 -5.38 6.14 -19.49
CA THR A 716 -4.97 6.63 -20.81
C THR A 716 -3.57 6.13 -21.12
N ASN A 717 -3.27 5.85 -22.39
CA ASN A 717 -1.93 5.38 -22.76
C ASN A 717 -0.83 6.39 -22.41
N ASP A 718 -1.15 7.68 -22.34
CA ASP A 718 -0.24 8.74 -21.89
C ASP A 718 0.09 8.60 -20.40
N ILE A 719 -0.94 8.42 -19.54
CA ILE A 719 -0.76 8.25 -18.10
C ILE A 719 -0.07 6.92 -17.78
N LEU A 720 -0.40 5.84 -18.50
CA LEU A 720 0.26 4.54 -18.31
C LEU A 720 1.75 4.59 -18.68
N ARG A 721 2.14 5.35 -19.70
CA ARG A 721 3.56 5.59 -20.01
C ARG A 721 4.27 6.35 -18.89
N LEU A 722 3.64 7.39 -18.34
CA LEU A 722 4.19 8.11 -17.19
C LEU A 722 4.32 7.20 -15.97
N PHE A 723 3.31 6.37 -15.71
CA PHE A 723 3.34 5.36 -14.65
C PHE A 723 4.51 4.38 -14.83
N VAL A 724 4.66 3.78 -16.02
CA VAL A 724 5.79 2.87 -16.32
C VAL A 724 7.13 3.53 -16.06
N ALA A 725 7.33 4.74 -16.60
CA ALA A 725 8.58 5.46 -16.44
C ALA A 725 8.86 5.84 -14.97
N LEU A 726 7.89 6.44 -14.27
CA LEU A 726 8.08 6.95 -12.92
C LEU A 726 8.25 5.83 -11.90
N THR A 727 7.47 4.76 -11.99
CA THR A 727 7.59 3.62 -11.09
C THR A 727 8.92 2.88 -11.29
N GLY A 728 9.36 2.67 -12.54
CA GLY A 728 10.66 2.08 -12.84
C GLY A 728 11.85 2.95 -12.37
N ILE A 729 11.76 4.27 -12.57
CA ILE A 729 12.74 5.23 -12.06
C ILE A 729 12.76 5.23 -10.53
N GLN A 730 11.60 5.22 -9.86
CA GLN A 730 11.50 5.21 -8.40
C GLN A 730 12.17 3.95 -7.82
N TYR A 731 11.93 2.79 -8.43
CA TYR A 731 12.57 1.53 -8.07
C TYR A 731 14.10 1.61 -8.18
N THR A 732 14.60 2.14 -9.29
CA THR A 732 16.04 2.30 -9.56
C THR A 732 16.69 3.33 -8.63
N ALA A 733 16.04 4.45 -8.36
CA ALA A 733 16.51 5.48 -7.45
C ALA A 733 16.64 4.96 -6.01
N GLY A 734 15.76 4.04 -5.59
CA GLY A 734 15.88 3.33 -4.31
C GLY A 734 17.20 2.55 -4.21
N HIS A 735 17.52 1.77 -5.24
CA HIS A 735 18.75 0.97 -5.32
C HIS A 735 20.01 1.84 -5.46
N LEU A 736 19.99 2.89 -6.27
CA LEU A 736 21.13 3.80 -6.41
C LEU A 736 21.47 4.51 -5.10
N LYS A 737 20.45 4.89 -4.30
CA LYS A 737 20.67 5.43 -2.96
C LYS A 737 21.29 4.38 -2.02
N GLN A 738 20.90 3.12 -2.12
CA GLN A 738 21.55 2.04 -1.36
C GLN A 738 23.01 1.86 -1.80
N LEU A 739 23.29 1.89 -3.10
CA LEU A 739 24.64 1.79 -3.66
C LEU A 739 25.54 2.97 -3.30
N GLU A 740 25.05 4.22 -3.40
CA GLU A 740 25.79 5.40 -2.97
C GLU A 740 26.14 5.33 -1.47
N ARG A 741 25.21 4.82 -0.66
CA ARG A 741 25.45 4.55 0.77
C ARG A 741 26.49 3.45 0.97
N ALA A 742 26.46 2.39 0.18
CA ALA A 742 27.44 1.31 0.23
C ALA A 742 28.85 1.79 -0.15
N VAL A 743 28.99 2.58 -1.22
CA VAL A 743 30.26 3.17 -1.69
C VAL A 743 30.88 4.15 -0.67
N ARG A 744 30.05 4.89 0.09
CA ARG A 744 30.51 5.76 1.17
C ARG A 744 31.05 5.01 2.41
N LYS A 745 30.93 3.67 2.47
CA LYS A 745 31.51 2.81 3.53
C LYS A 745 32.41 1.71 2.92
N PRO A 746 33.64 2.05 2.51
CA PRO A 746 34.48 1.15 1.70
C PRO A 746 35.00 -0.09 2.42
N VAL A 747 35.09 -0.06 3.75
CA VAL A 747 35.79 -1.09 4.54
C VAL A 747 34.90 -2.29 4.90
N SER A 748 33.57 -2.10 5.01
CA SER A 748 32.61 -3.18 5.33
C SER A 748 31.89 -3.79 4.11
N ASN A 749 31.94 -3.13 2.95
CA ASN A 749 31.26 -3.55 1.72
C ASN A 749 32.22 -3.83 0.56
N LEU A 750 33.44 -4.30 0.85
CA LEU A 750 34.47 -4.55 -0.16
C LEU A 750 33.98 -5.49 -1.28
N GLY A 751 33.20 -6.53 -0.98
CA GLY A 751 32.61 -7.41 -2.00
C GLY A 751 31.61 -6.70 -2.92
N THR A 752 30.76 -5.84 -2.37
CA THR A 752 29.75 -5.08 -3.10
C THR A 752 30.36 -3.93 -3.91
N ILE A 753 31.41 -3.27 -3.39
CA ILE A 753 32.09 -2.14 -4.04
C ILE A 753 33.04 -2.62 -5.13
N VAL A 754 33.78 -3.70 -4.90
CA VAL A 754 34.62 -4.33 -5.93
C VAL A 754 33.74 -4.92 -7.02
N GLY A 755 32.65 -5.61 -6.66
CA GLY A 755 31.67 -6.15 -7.60
C GLY A 755 30.95 -5.07 -8.41
N GLU A 756 30.49 -3.99 -7.80
CA GLU A 756 29.76 -2.94 -8.53
C GLU A 756 30.67 -1.96 -9.27
N GLY A 757 31.88 -1.71 -8.77
CA GLY A 757 32.92 -0.93 -9.45
C GLY A 757 33.44 -1.64 -10.69
N THR A 758 33.66 -2.96 -10.64
CA THR A 758 33.96 -3.77 -11.83
C THR A 758 32.77 -3.84 -12.78
N LYS A 759 31.53 -3.99 -12.30
CA LYS A 759 30.33 -3.94 -13.16
C LYS A 759 30.13 -2.60 -13.85
N ARG A 760 30.37 -1.47 -13.17
CA ARG A 760 30.26 -0.12 -13.77
C ARG A 760 31.38 0.15 -14.77
N PHE A 761 32.61 -0.22 -14.43
CA PHE A 761 33.73 -0.12 -15.37
C PHE A 761 33.50 -1.02 -16.58
N ALA A 762 33.13 -2.28 -16.38
CA ALA A 762 32.82 -3.23 -17.44
C ALA A 762 31.59 -2.81 -18.28
N ARG A 763 30.55 -2.18 -17.70
CA ARG A 763 29.47 -1.50 -18.45
C ARG A 763 30.01 -0.35 -19.32
N SER A 764 30.90 0.49 -18.77
CA SER A 764 31.48 1.63 -19.50
C SER A 764 32.44 1.25 -20.64
N VAL A 765 33.01 0.04 -20.61
CA VAL A 765 33.88 -0.51 -21.67
C VAL A 765 33.22 -1.63 -22.48
N GLY A 766 31.92 -1.88 -22.31
CA GLY A 766 31.15 -2.88 -23.06
C GLY A 766 31.46 -4.36 -22.75
N LEU A 767 32.11 -4.65 -21.60
CA LEU A 767 32.59 -5.96 -21.19
C LEU A 767 31.89 -6.54 -19.93
N GLY A 768 30.81 -5.95 -19.42
CA GLY A 768 30.16 -6.48 -18.21
C GLY A 768 28.68 -6.21 -18.10
N GLY A 769 27.88 -7.21 -18.43
CA GLY A 769 26.52 -7.35 -17.92
C GLY A 769 26.56 -8.20 -16.66
N SER A 770 26.04 -7.70 -15.54
CA SER A 770 25.74 -8.50 -14.34
C SER A 770 24.30 -9.01 -14.30
N GLY A 771 23.55 -8.83 -15.38
CA GLY A 771 22.30 -9.55 -15.63
C GLY A 771 22.60 -10.83 -16.40
N ALA A 772 21.76 -11.84 -16.25
CA ALA A 772 21.82 -13.03 -17.09
C ALA A 772 21.74 -12.58 -18.57
N SER A 773 22.66 -13.05 -19.41
CA SER A 773 22.59 -12.74 -20.84
C SER A 773 21.34 -13.41 -21.39
N LEU A 774 20.48 -12.69 -22.13
CA LEU A 774 19.30 -13.32 -22.75
C LEU A 774 19.71 -14.49 -23.67
N GLN A 775 20.94 -14.46 -24.19
CA GLN A 775 21.53 -15.52 -25.02
C GLN A 775 21.51 -16.91 -24.36
N ASP A 776 21.52 -16.97 -23.02
CA ASP A 776 21.52 -18.24 -22.27
C ASP A 776 20.12 -18.86 -22.16
N TYR A 777 19.06 -18.08 -22.43
CA TYR A 777 17.66 -18.47 -22.23
C TYR A 777 16.87 -18.62 -23.54
N VAL A 778 17.43 -18.14 -24.66
CA VAL A 778 16.82 -18.24 -25.99
C VAL A 778 17.31 -19.46 -26.76
N HIS A 779 16.53 -19.86 -27.77
CA HIS A 779 16.95 -20.88 -28.74
C HIS A 779 18.24 -20.45 -29.47
N PRO A 780 19.14 -21.37 -29.85
CA PRO A 780 20.40 -21.02 -30.52
C PRO A 780 20.27 -20.14 -31.76
N GLU A 781 19.14 -20.26 -32.49
CA GLU A 781 18.85 -19.45 -33.69
C GLU A 781 18.53 -17.97 -33.39
N LEU A 782 18.26 -17.61 -32.13
CA LEU A 782 17.90 -16.25 -31.71
C LEU A 782 18.99 -15.58 -30.86
N ARG A 783 20.18 -16.18 -30.78
CA ARG A 783 21.27 -15.67 -29.91
C ARG A 783 21.78 -14.30 -30.37
N ASP A 784 21.86 -14.07 -31.68
CA ASP A 784 22.33 -12.80 -32.22
C ASP A 784 21.35 -11.66 -31.89
N GLU A 785 20.05 -11.91 -32.05
CA GLU A 785 18.98 -11.00 -31.66
C GLU A 785 18.96 -10.77 -30.15
N ALA A 786 19.09 -11.82 -29.35
CA ALA A 786 19.15 -11.72 -27.88
C ALA A 786 20.37 -10.93 -27.39
N ALA A 787 21.49 -10.98 -28.11
CA ALA A 787 22.66 -10.15 -27.82
C ALA A 787 22.37 -8.66 -28.06
N LEU A 788 21.66 -8.33 -29.14
CA LEU A 788 21.23 -6.94 -29.42
C LEU A 788 20.29 -6.41 -28.33
N VAL A 789 19.33 -7.22 -27.88
CA VAL A 789 18.39 -6.84 -26.81
C VAL A 789 19.12 -6.69 -25.48
N SER A 790 20.03 -7.62 -25.16
CA SER A 790 20.84 -7.55 -23.94
C SER A 790 21.67 -6.26 -23.87
N LYS A 791 22.22 -5.82 -25.02
CA LYS A 791 22.87 -4.52 -25.14
C LYS A 791 21.89 -3.36 -24.96
N GLY A 792 20.71 -3.43 -25.58
CA GLY A 792 19.65 -2.43 -25.42
C GLY A 792 19.20 -2.24 -23.97
N ILE A 793 19.11 -3.33 -23.19
CA ILE A 793 18.82 -3.29 -21.74
C ILE A 793 19.91 -2.51 -20.98
N GLN A 794 21.18 -2.74 -21.30
CA GLN A 794 22.30 -2.04 -20.66
C GLN A 794 22.32 -0.55 -21.00
N ASP A 795 22.16 -0.22 -22.28
CA ASP A 795 22.10 1.16 -22.77
C ASP A 795 20.90 1.91 -22.15
N PHE A 796 19.76 1.23 -22.02
CA PHE A 796 18.56 1.76 -21.36
C PHE A 796 18.83 2.06 -19.88
N GLY A 797 19.39 1.12 -19.12
CA GLY A 797 19.74 1.32 -17.70
C GLY A 797 20.73 2.45 -17.50
N ALA A 798 21.76 2.55 -18.34
CA ALA A 798 22.71 3.66 -18.32
C ALA A 798 22.02 5.02 -18.59
N GLY A 799 21.07 5.04 -19.53
CA GLY A 799 20.21 6.19 -19.79
C GLY A 799 19.38 6.60 -18.57
N VAL A 800 18.77 5.65 -17.85
CA VAL A 800 18.02 5.90 -16.61
C VAL A 800 18.91 6.49 -15.53
N GLU A 801 20.10 5.91 -15.29
CA GLU A 801 21.07 6.42 -14.31
C GLU A 801 21.46 7.88 -14.64
N HIS A 802 21.75 8.17 -15.91
CA HIS A 802 22.09 9.52 -16.37
C HIS A 802 20.95 10.52 -16.10
N LEU A 803 19.70 10.14 -16.40
CA LEU A 803 18.53 10.99 -16.14
C LEU A 803 18.32 11.27 -14.66
N LEU A 804 18.51 10.25 -13.81
CA LEU A 804 18.42 10.39 -12.36
C LEU A 804 19.50 11.33 -11.80
N MET A 805 20.73 11.25 -12.31
CA MET A 805 21.81 12.16 -11.94
C MET A 805 21.54 13.60 -12.39
N LYS A 806 21.02 13.77 -13.61
CA LYS A 806 20.77 15.10 -14.20
C LYS A 806 19.59 15.83 -13.55
N TYR A 807 18.45 15.14 -13.37
CA TYR A 807 17.19 15.79 -12.98
C TYR A 807 16.79 15.50 -11.52
N ASN A 808 17.31 14.44 -10.89
CA ASN A 808 16.94 14.02 -9.53
C ASN A 808 15.39 13.98 -9.37
N ARG A 809 14.83 14.50 -8.28
CA ARG A 809 13.36 14.57 -8.06
C ARG A 809 12.60 15.36 -9.13
N LYS A 810 13.25 16.25 -9.87
CA LYS A 810 12.59 17.06 -10.92
C LYS A 810 12.26 16.26 -12.17
N VAL A 811 12.77 15.02 -12.31
CA VAL A 811 12.47 14.13 -13.44
C VAL A 811 10.97 13.90 -13.64
N VAL A 812 10.17 14.03 -12.58
CA VAL A 812 8.69 13.93 -12.64
C VAL A 812 8.04 14.96 -13.56
N ASN A 813 8.70 16.10 -13.78
CA ASN A 813 8.21 17.17 -14.65
C ASN A 813 8.65 17.00 -16.11
N GLU A 814 9.59 16.08 -16.40
CA GLU A 814 10.19 15.89 -17.72
C GLU A 814 9.38 14.90 -18.58
N GLN A 815 8.08 15.17 -18.76
CA GLN A 815 7.14 14.23 -19.39
C GLN A 815 7.58 13.75 -20.78
N MET A 816 8.21 14.61 -21.58
CA MET A 816 8.70 14.23 -22.91
C MET A 816 9.84 13.21 -22.84
N ILE A 817 10.66 13.25 -21.79
CA ILE A 817 11.73 12.28 -21.55
C ILE A 817 11.12 10.99 -20.99
N LEU A 818 10.24 11.10 -19.98
CA LEU A 818 9.54 9.97 -19.39
C LEU A 818 8.78 9.15 -20.44
N ARG A 819 8.12 9.82 -21.40
CA ARG A 819 7.42 9.17 -22.50
C ARG A 819 8.36 8.39 -23.41
N ARG A 820 9.53 8.95 -23.76
CA ARG A 820 10.53 8.25 -24.58
C ARG A 820 11.07 7.03 -23.85
N LEU A 821 11.34 7.17 -22.56
CA LEU A 821 11.79 6.08 -21.71
C LEU A 821 10.75 4.95 -21.62
N ALA A 822 9.48 5.30 -21.43
CA ALA A 822 8.39 4.32 -21.43
C ALA A 822 8.26 3.59 -22.79
N ASN A 823 8.39 4.30 -23.91
CA ASN A 823 8.37 3.68 -25.24
C ASN A 823 9.53 2.68 -25.41
N THR A 824 10.74 3.04 -25.01
CA THR A 824 11.88 2.12 -25.06
C THR A 824 11.66 0.91 -24.15
N ALA A 825 11.08 1.09 -22.96
CA ALA A 825 10.74 -0.02 -22.08
C ALA A 825 9.67 -0.95 -22.70
N ILE A 826 8.67 -0.38 -23.37
CA ILE A 826 7.64 -1.12 -24.12
C ILE A 826 8.29 -1.95 -25.23
N ASP A 827 9.17 -1.34 -26.03
CA ASP A 827 9.86 -2.03 -27.14
C ASP A 827 10.76 -3.15 -26.63
N ILE A 828 11.53 -2.93 -25.56
CA ILE A 828 12.39 -3.98 -24.99
C ILE A 828 11.53 -5.14 -24.48
N TYR A 829 10.47 -4.86 -23.72
CA TYR A 829 9.57 -5.90 -23.22
C TYR A 829 8.81 -6.63 -24.33
N ALA A 830 8.56 -5.97 -25.46
CA ALA A 830 7.94 -6.58 -26.64
C ALA A 830 8.85 -7.57 -27.38
N ILE A 831 10.17 -7.34 -27.33
CA ILE A 831 11.15 -8.19 -28.01
C ILE A 831 11.55 -9.39 -27.14
N THR A 832 11.57 -9.22 -25.80
CA THR A 832 11.83 -10.29 -24.83
C THR A 832 10.65 -11.22 -24.67
#